data_AF-A0A2V5VUJ5-F1
#
_entry.id   AF-A0A2V5VUJ5-F1
#
_cell.length_a   1.000
_cell.length_b   1.000
_cell.length_c   1.000
_cell.angle_alpha   90.00
_cell.angle_beta   90.00
_cell.angle_gamma   90.00
#
_symmetry.space_group_name_H-M   'P 1'
#
loop_
_entity.id
_entity.type
_entity.pdbx_description
1 polymer ?
#
loop_
_entity_poly.entity_id
_entity_poly.type
_entity_poly.pdbx_seq_one_letter_code
_entity_poly.pdbx_strand_id
1 'polypeptide(L)'
;MFFRLASQNTEEGMNSETDVNSDLLPANRGAAPRGSHQTGASTNGPATRSRPAAPSAGPGRANFLQYLPFDPWRLVEALRLRWGWLAVGGSGLGLLGLVFGLATTSASYTTTVQFIRNEGQNAFQTSEFGEAFRPRPLSELAFRSMLRSQELLRRVSEQAEPPVTAKALGDRLRISPERNVDFIIVTLGGTDRQAAVNLVNLFAREAERFTQQMQADEAKEIEKYLEERLKENGNELAAVNEQLRRLSGDPQHSGLAANVLREALRSAQTNLIELRAEYKDAHPKVQVQLGKIADIEKQLEESAPGFSEKPKTNGAAVAARSSAVSSVAKADVASGKSAEDPDALLKRTQSRLDELEKTKLQLQSRQREARLFAQDPPGYYRLLAAATVNDAVRHSGQLMVAVLTLFCAFCGFAFAVCASLLAEVKDRRIKTIADLQRVTGLPVLATLGDLDRMSATQQADWAFRTWTSLQDKLNHSPDHGIVCGFTSSAQGEGRSTWIRLLGQAASQRGLRVLTVATRPSPNGKGAREVVVNEMPDSSDARPRTPASEKSSPASPAASESQKAALAHNILSHPEQVAEQLIAPDAPPVVHIPLPGWVWSYERRKEWHTALQHWYKIENVVILVELPPASVPEAVLLAEHVPQLVWLSGGEADPGQTRKELETLRHARCNLVGAVLNRETVPVIRKNLLQWMPAIAVLLALSALTAQATDPAVADPDAPEPAQPAVQSETKPAETKPSFSVLTSRRRAPWQEHFTLGPGDVLNFSLFGQKELSRLAISVGPDGRVNYLQAQDIMAAGLTVDELRAKMDEALAEYYRAPRTIITPAAFNSKKFFLLGSVVQKGVFTLDRPTTIIEAIARARGLETGLQDRNLVEIADLQRTFLVRHGQRMSVDFEKLFLRGDLSQNVPLEPDDYLYFPPADLKEVYVLGEVRTPGVVPYTPVTSTLGVIAARGGFTDRAWKKKILIVRGSLNQPETFVVDGSAVLSALTKDFRLEPRDIVYVHYRPWIRAEELLDTAVSAFVQAAVITWTGGHVGPLIRHPIIE
;
A
#
# COMPACT_ATOMS: atom_id res chain seq x y z
N MET A 1 -19.37 42.05 -1.83
CA MET A 1 -19.77 43.39 -2.33
C MET A 1 -20.33 43.19 -3.73
N PHE A 2 -21.56 43.64 -3.98
CA PHE A 2 -22.29 43.73 -5.27
C PHE A 2 -22.13 42.69 -6.41
N PHE A 3 -23.25 41.95 -6.65
CA PHE A 3 -23.85 41.55 -7.94
C PHE A 3 -23.12 40.49 -8.81
N ARG A 4 -23.77 39.39 -9.28
CA ARG A 4 -24.91 39.20 -10.24
C ARG A 4 -24.46 39.35 -11.71
N LEU A 5 -24.97 38.60 -12.71
CA LEU A 5 -26.25 37.86 -12.85
C LEU A 5 -26.18 36.80 -13.99
N ALA A 6 -27.13 35.85 -14.04
CA ALA A 6 -27.68 35.20 -15.27
C ALA A 6 -26.78 34.25 -16.13
N SER A 7 -27.29 33.32 -16.97
CA SER A 7 -28.63 32.66 -17.08
C SER A 7 -28.59 31.46 -18.09
N GLN A 8 -29.62 30.61 -18.07
CA GLN A 8 -30.19 29.76 -19.15
C GLN A 8 -29.39 28.61 -19.81
N ASN A 9 -29.83 27.39 -19.49
CA ASN A 9 -30.44 26.35 -20.36
C ASN A 9 -30.56 26.56 -21.90
N THR A 10 -30.73 25.42 -22.60
CA THR A 10 -31.44 25.20 -23.89
C THR A 10 -30.79 25.82 -25.15
N GLU A 11 -30.88 25.28 -26.37
CA GLU A 11 -31.57 24.08 -26.90
C GLU A 11 -30.85 23.53 -28.17
N GLU A 12 -31.49 22.60 -28.88
CA GLU A 12 -31.44 22.21 -30.33
C GLU A 12 -30.34 22.75 -31.29
N GLY A 13 -29.99 22.06 -32.39
CA GLY A 13 -30.53 20.83 -33.00
C GLY A 13 -30.43 20.87 -34.55
N MET A 14 -30.70 19.74 -35.23
CA MET A 14 -30.82 19.62 -36.73
C MET A 14 -29.51 19.92 -37.53
N ASN A 15 -29.27 19.52 -38.78
CA ASN A 15 -29.89 18.64 -39.81
C ASN A 15 -28.79 18.29 -40.86
N SER A 16 -28.91 17.42 -41.88
CA SER A 16 -29.88 16.36 -42.26
C SER A 16 -29.27 15.40 -43.32
N GLU A 17 -29.99 14.32 -43.64
CA GLU A 17 -30.13 13.62 -44.95
C GLU A 17 -28.91 13.37 -45.89
N THR A 18 -28.69 12.09 -46.29
CA THR A 18 -28.90 11.62 -47.69
C THR A 18 -28.72 10.10 -47.89
N ASP A 19 -29.84 9.38 -47.95
CA ASP A 19 -30.27 8.31 -48.89
C ASP A 19 -29.36 7.21 -49.52
N VAL A 20 -29.89 5.98 -49.39
CA VAL A 20 -30.16 4.95 -50.46
C VAL A 20 -29.00 4.14 -51.11
N ASN A 21 -28.65 3.02 -50.47
CA ASN A 21 -28.98 1.61 -50.80
C ASN A 21 -28.69 0.92 -52.18
N SER A 22 -28.45 -0.41 -52.08
CA SER A 22 -28.72 -1.56 -53.01
C SER A 22 -27.80 -1.97 -54.21
N ASP A 23 -27.28 -3.21 -54.09
CA ASP A 23 -27.19 -4.37 -55.01
C ASP A 23 -26.55 -4.32 -56.44
N LEU A 24 -25.66 -5.30 -56.74
CA LEU A 24 -25.87 -6.42 -57.70
C LEU A 24 -24.61 -7.34 -57.92
N LEU A 25 -24.82 -8.55 -58.48
CA LEU A 25 -23.84 -9.60 -58.89
C LEU A 25 -23.81 -9.70 -60.46
N PRO A 26 -23.12 -10.64 -61.22
CA PRO A 26 -22.32 -11.85 -60.86
C PRO A 26 -21.07 -12.20 -61.78
N ALA A 27 -20.55 -13.44 -61.64
CA ALA A 27 -20.04 -14.37 -62.70
C ALA A 27 -18.56 -14.39 -63.27
N ASN A 28 -17.70 -15.17 -62.60
CA ASN A 28 -16.84 -16.31 -63.06
C ASN A 28 -16.22 -16.43 -64.50
N ARG A 29 -14.88 -16.61 -64.56
CA ARG A 29 -14.03 -17.54 -65.39
C ARG A 29 -12.56 -17.46 -64.88
N GLY A 30 -11.58 -18.37 -65.06
CA GLY A 30 -11.35 -19.73 -65.65
C GLY A 30 -9.95 -20.23 -65.15
N ALA A 31 -9.23 -21.29 -65.59
CA ALA A 31 -9.37 -22.40 -66.57
C ALA A 31 -8.33 -23.54 -66.23
N ALA A 32 -8.13 -24.57 -67.07
CA ALA A 32 -7.25 -25.76 -66.86
C ALA A 32 -6.87 -26.44 -68.23
N PRO A 33 -6.26 -27.67 -68.40
CA PRO A 33 -5.80 -28.73 -67.45
C PRO A 33 -4.49 -29.52 -67.87
N ARG A 34 -4.26 -30.74 -67.30
CA ARG A 34 -3.29 -31.86 -67.61
C ARG A 34 -1.91 -31.86 -66.89
N GLY A 35 -1.32 -33.00 -66.45
CA GLY A 35 -1.83 -34.39 -66.26
C GLY A 35 -0.75 -35.51 -66.16
N SER A 36 -1.06 -36.67 -65.51
CA SER A 36 -0.31 -37.98 -65.45
C SER A 36 1.00 -38.07 -64.60
N HIS A 37 1.51 -39.21 -64.08
CA HIS A 37 0.93 -40.51 -63.61
C HIS A 37 1.95 -41.37 -62.77
N GLN A 38 1.43 -42.30 -61.93
CA GLN A 38 1.95 -43.65 -61.55
C GLN A 38 3.27 -43.92 -60.74
N THR A 39 3.07 -44.41 -59.49
CA THR A 39 3.51 -45.70 -58.88
C THR A 39 4.81 -46.45 -59.28
N GLY A 40 5.58 -46.92 -58.27
CA GLY A 40 6.61 -47.98 -58.34
C GLY A 40 7.14 -48.40 -56.94
N ALA A 41 7.76 -49.59 -56.77
CA ALA A 41 8.12 -50.12 -55.43
C ALA A 41 9.31 -51.12 -55.37
N SER A 42 9.88 -51.27 -54.15
CA SER A 42 10.72 -52.38 -53.63
C SER A 42 12.16 -52.61 -54.15
N THR A 43 13.16 -52.62 -53.24
CA THR A 43 13.91 -53.85 -52.82
C THR A 43 15.10 -53.57 -51.88
N ASN A 44 15.27 -54.44 -50.87
CA ASN A 44 16.47 -54.97 -50.17
C ASN A 44 17.67 -54.07 -49.71
N GLY A 45 18.25 -54.42 -48.55
CA GLY A 45 19.48 -53.82 -47.95
C GLY A 45 20.79 -54.58 -48.29
N PRO A 46 21.86 -54.59 -47.45
CA PRO A 46 21.90 -54.38 -45.99
C PRO A 46 23.04 -53.44 -45.49
N ALA A 47 23.59 -53.69 -44.29
CA ALA A 47 24.87 -53.22 -43.70
C ALA A 47 24.90 -51.92 -42.85
N THR A 48 24.73 -52.16 -41.55
CA THR A 48 25.09 -51.39 -40.34
C THR A 48 26.31 -50.44 -40.33
N ARG A 49 26.22 -49.43 -39.44
CA ARG A 49 27.28 -48.67 -38.73
C ARG A 49 28.12 -47.63 -39.50
N SER A 50 27.78 -46.36 -39.33
CA SER A 50 28.56 -45.45 -38.45
C SER A 50 27.71 -44.23 -38.02
N ARG A 51 28.20 -43.41 -37.08
CA ARG A 51 27.42 -42.40 -36.33
C ARG A 51 27.80 -40.97 -36.78
N PRO A 52 26.92 -40.22 -37.47
CA PRO A 52 27.10 -38.78 -37.67
C PRO A 52 26.69 -37.97 -36.42
N ALA A 53 27.14 -36.72 -36.34
CA ALA A 53 26.86 -35.82 -35.22
C ALA A 53 25.44 -35.23 -35.26
N ALA A 54 24.97 -34.74 -34.10
CA ALA A 54 23.68 -34.06 -33.97
C ALA A 54 23.66 -32.69 -34.70
N PRO A 55 22.48 -32.20 -35.15
CA PRO A 55 22.38 -31.00 -35.96
C PRO A 55 22.67 -29.69 -35.19
N SER A 56 22.93 -28.64 -35.96
CA SER A 56 23.31 -27.30 -35.51
C SER A 56 22.32 -26.66 -34.53
N ALA A 57 22.84 -26.11 -33.42
CA ALA A 57 22.13 -25.13 -32.61
C ALA A 57 21.90 -23.82 -33.40
N GLY A 58 20.82 -23.10 -33.08
CA GLY A 58 20.43 -21.86 -33.75
C GLY A 58 21.36 -20.67 -33.50
N PRO A 59 21.10 -19.50 -34.13
CA PRO A 59 21.98 -18.34 -34.08
C PRO A 59 22.17 -17.83 -32.65
N GLY A 60 23.43 -17.84 -32.20
CA GLY A 60 23.80 -17.34 -30.87
C GLY A 60 23.50 -15.85 -30.71
N ARG A 61 23.12 -15.44 -29.50
CA ARG A 61 22.91 -14.03 -29.14
C ARG A 61 24.14 -13.19 -29.49
N ALA A 62 23.99 -12.25 -30.42
CA ALA A 62 25.02 -11.28 -30.72
C ALA A 62 25.32 -10.43 -29.46
N ASN A 63 26.58 -10.38 -29.04
CA ASN A 63 26.98 -9.60 -27.87
C ASN A 63 26.98 -8.11 -28.25
N PHE A 64 26.01 -7.36 -27.72
CA PHE A 64 25.91 -5.90 -27.90
C PHE A 64 27.24 -5.15 -27.63
N LEU A 65 28.05 -5.68 -26.72
CA LEU A 65 29.40 -5.17 -26.39
C LEU A 65 30.39 -5.14 -27.57
N GLN A 66 30.17 -5.91 -28.65
CA GLN A 66 31.04 -5.89 -29.84
C GLN A 66 30.84 -4.66 -30.74
N TYR A 67 29.82 -3.84 -30.49
CA TYR A 67 29.54 -2.61 -31.25
C TYR A 67 30.01 -1.32 -30.54
N LEU A 68 30.62 -1.42 -29.35
CA LEU A 68 31.18 -0.26 -28.65
C LEU A 68 32.56 0.14 -29.21
N PRO A 69 32.83 1.44 -29.45
CA PRO A 69 34.12 1.90 -30.00
C PRO A 69 35.29 1.82 -28.99
N PHE A 70 35.03 1.41 -27.75
CA PHE A 70 36.01 1.22 -26.67
C PHE A 70 35.61 0.02 -25.79
N ASP A 71 36.59 -0.60 -25.13
CA ASP A 71 36.35 -1.63 -24.12
C ASP A 71 35.77 -0.99 -22.83
N PRO A 72 34.55 -1.35 -22.37
CA PRO A 72 33.95 -0.78 -21.17
C PRO A 72 34.74 -1.08 -19.88
N TRP A 73 35.59 -2.10 -19.87
CA TRP A 73 36.43 -2.43 -18.71
C TRP A 73 37.48 -1.36 -18.40
N ARG A 74 37.83 -0.52 -19.39
CA ARG A 74 38.68 0.67 -19.21
C ARG A 74 38.10 1.67 -18.21
N LEU A 75 36.78 1.88 -18.24
CA LEU A 75 36.10 2.83 -17.36
C LEU A 75 36.22 2.39 -15.88
N VAL A 76 36.16 1.08 -15.63
CA VAL A 76 36.32 0.49 -14.29
C VAL A 76 37.74 0.67 -13.76
N GLU A 77 38.77 0.40 -14.58
CA GLU A 77 40.17 0.59 -14.17
C GLU A 77 40.54 2.08 -14.02
N ALA A 78 40.02 2.96 -14.88
CA ALA A 78 40.22 4.42 -14.75
C ALA A 78 39.67 4.97 -13.42
N LEU A 79 38.50 4.48 -12.98
CA LEU A 79 37.93 4.84 -11.67
C LEU A 79 38.70 4.23 -10.50
N ARG A 80 39.22 3.00 -10.65
CA ARG A 80 40.09 2.35 -9.64
C ARG A 80 41.41 3.11 -9.46
N LEU A 81 42.12 3.41 -10.54
CA LEU A 81 43.40 4.15 -10.51
C LEU A 81 43.24 5.58 -9.98
N ARG A 82 42.07 6.19 -10.19
CA ARG A 82 41.73 7.54 -9.70
C ARG A 82 40.93 7.54 -8.39
N TRP A 83 40.86 6.42 -7.66
CA TRP A 83 40.07 6.31 -6.42
C TRP A 83 40.35 7.42 -5.39
N GLY A 84 41.63 7.85 -5.26
CA GLY A 84 41.99 8.97 -4.41
C GLY A 84 41.29 10.29 -4.77
N TRP A 85 41.09 10.57 -6.06
CA TRP A 85 40.33 11.74 -6.53
C TRP A 85 38.83 11.58 -6.29
N LEU A 86 38.29 10.37 -6.36
CA LEU A 86 36.89 10.10 -6.02
C LEU A 86 36.63 10.32 -4.53
N ALA A 87 37.54 9.85 -3.67
CA ALA A 87 37.51 10.06 -2.23
C ALA A 87 37.64 11.55 -1.87
N VAL A 88 38.61 12.27 -2.44
CA VAL A 88 38.78 13.72 -2.24
C VAL A 88 37.56 14.52 -2.72
N GLY A 89 36.99 14.19 -3.88
CA GLY A 89 35.81 14.86 -4.42
C GLY A 89 34.58 14.69 -3.51
N GLY A 90 34.31 13.47 -3.05
CA GLY A 90 33.24 13.19 -2.10
C GLY A 90 33.45 13.83 -0.73
N SER A 91 34.65 13.68 -0.14
CA SER A 91 34.96 14.25 1.18
C SER A 91 34.94 15.78 1.19
N GLY A 92 35.46 16.44 0.14
CA GLY A 92 35.52 17.90 0.07
C GLY A 92 34.13 18.55 0.00
N LEU A 93 33.26 18.06 -0.87
CA LEU A 93 31.88 18.56 -0.96
C LEU A 93 31.02 18.11 0.22
N GLY A 94 31.26 16.91 0.79
CA GLY A 94 30.65 16.50 2.05
C GLY A 94 30.97 17.46 3.20
N LEU A 95 32.24 17.85 3.37
CA LEU A 95 32.66 18.83 4.39
C LEU A 95 31.95 20.19 4.22
N LEU A 96 31.83 20.67 2.98
CA LEU A 96 31.10 21.91 2.68
C LEU A 96 29.60 21.80 3.03
N GLY A 97 28.96 20.67 2.70
CA GLY A 97 27.58 20.39 3.09
C GLY A 97 27.36 20.33 4.60
N LEU A 98 28.33 19.78 5.34
CA LEU A 98 28.33 19.74 6.81
C LEU A 98 28.48 21.14 7.42
N VAL A 99 29.43 21.95 6.95
CA VAL A 99 29.64 23.32 7.42
C VAL A 99 28.41 24.19 7.14
N PHE A 100 27.85 24.12 5.93
CA PHE A 100 26.64 24.86 5.55
C PHE A 100 25.41 24.40 6.37
N GLY A 101 25.24 23.10 6.58
CA GLY A 101 24.15 22.57 7.40
C GLY A 101 24.22 23.03 8.86
N LEU A 102 25.42 23.01 9.46
CA LEU A 102 25.64 23.51 10.82
C LEU A 102 25.40 25.02 10.94
N ALA A 103 25.76 25.80 9.91
CA ALA A 103 25.56 27.24 9.90
C ALA A 103 24.08 27.67 9.72
N THR A 104 23.25 26.82 9.10
CA THR A 104 21.86 27.16 8.73
C THR A 104 20.78 26.58 9.66
N THR A 105 21.09 25.53 10.43
CA THR A 105 20.05 24.78 11.16
C THR A 105 19.98 25.13 12.64
N SER A 106 19.10 26.06 13.00
CA SER A 106 18.73 26.33 14.40
C SER A 106 17.90 25.18 14.99
N ALA A 107 17.97 25.00 16.32
CA ALA A 107 17.14 24.03 17.02
C ALA A 107 15.71 24.60 17.21
N SER A 108 14.70 23.80 16.89
CA SER A 108 13.30 24.10 17.18
C SER A 108 12.70 23.02 18.10
N TYR A 109 11.76 23.44 18.94
CA TYR A 109 11.01 22.56 19.82
C TYR A 109 9.55 22.56 19.40
N THR A 110 8.95 21.38 19.29
CA THR A 110 7.53 21.21 19.01
C THR A 110 6.84 20.55 20.21
N THR A 111 5.66 21.05 20.52
CA THR A 111 4.83 20.52 21.61
C THR A 111 3.43 20.25 21.07
N THR A 112 2.86 19.12 21.46
CA THR A 112 1.51 18.67 21.08
C THR A 112 0.52 18.81 22.24
N VAL A 113 -0.71 19.22 21.92
CA VAL A 113 -1.87 19.17 22.81
C VAL A 113 -2.99 18.38 22.13
N GLN A 114 -3.73 17.59 22.91
CA GLN A 114 -4.88 16.82 22.44
C GLN A 114 -6.19 17.43 22.93
N PHE A 115 -7.11 17.64 22.00
CA PHE A 115 -8.51 17.96 22.28
C PHE A 115 -9.37 16.70 22.12
N ILE A 116 -10.31 16.48 23.02
CA ILE A 116 -11.42 15.53 22.83
C ILE A 116 -12.67 16.28 22.39
N ARG A 117 -13.45 15.70 21.47
CA ARG A 117 -14.79 16.19 21.13
C ARG A 117 -15.72 16.08 22.32
N ASN A 118 -16.50 17.12 22.61
CA ASN A 118 -17.45 17.07 23.71
C ASN A 118 -18.77 16.41 23.24
N GLU A 119 -18.96 15.13 23.58
CA GLU A 119 -20.15 14.36 23.17
C GLU A 119 -21.41 14.80 23.94
N GLY A 120 -22.09 15.81 23.40
CA GLY A 120 -23.43 16.24 23.84
C GLY A 120 -24.56 15.21 23.70
N GLN A 121 -24.26 13.93 23.43
CA GLN A 121 -25.26 12.84 23.48
C GLN A 121 -25.37 12.21 24.86
N ASN A 122 -24.26 12.11 25.63
CA ASN A 122 -24.25 11.45 26.94
C ASN A 122 -24.46 12.44 28.09
N ALA A 123 -23.80 13.61 28.06
CA ALA A 123 -23.96 14.63 29.11
C ALA A 123 -25.41 15.14 29.25
N PHE A 124 -26.14 15.23 28.15
CA PHE A 124 -27.56 15.64 28.10
C PHE A 124 -28.56 14.52 28.48
N GLN A 125 -28.11 13.28 28.68
CA GLN A 125 -28.94 12.21 29.28
C GLN A 125 -28.81 12.17 30.80
N THR A 126 -27.74 12.75 31.36
CA THR A 126 -27.46 12.76 32.81
C THR A 126 -27.79 14.08 33.52
N SER A 127 -28.08 15.15 32.78
CA SER A 127 -28.54 16.42 33.34
C SER A 127 -30.07 16.50 33.33
N GLU A 128 -30.65 17.31 34.22
CA GLU A 128 -32.12 17.50 34.33
C GLU A 128 -32.74 18.29 33.14
N PHE A 129 -31.98 18.52 32.08
CA PHE A 129 -32.31 19.40 30.95
C PHE A 129 -32.51 18.57 29.67
N GLY A 130 -33.58 17.78 29.64
CA GLY A 130 -33.82 16.76 28.63
C GLY A 130 -34.27 17.27 27.26
N GLU A 131 -33.66 16.70 26.21
CA GLU A 131 -34.07 16.63 24.80
C GLU A 131 -34.37 17.90 23.97
N ALA A 132 -34.93 18.97 24.53
CA ALA A 132 -35.68 19.95 23.73
C ALA A 132 -34.82 21.06 23.08
N PHE A 133 -33.65 21.39 23.64
CA PHE A 133 -32.59 22.18 22.99
C PHE A 133 -31.38 21.30 22.63
N ARG A 134 -30.85 21.41 21.40
CA ARG A 134 -29.66 20.69 20.93
C ARG A 134 -28.76 21.63 20.10
N PRO A 135 -27.51 21.91 20.50
CA PRO A 135 -26.59 22.75 19.72
C PRO A 135 -26.18 22.06 18.41
N ARG A 136 -25.78 22.83 17.39
CA ARG A 136 -25.44 22.30 16.06
C ARG A 136 -24.13 21.48 16.12
N PRO A 137 -24.11 20.22 15.67
CA PRO A 137 -22.90 19.41 15.74
C PRO A 137 -21.82 19.94 14.80
N LEU A 138 -20.77 20.54 15.38
CA LEU A 138 -19.61 21.04 14.63
C LEU A 138 -18.79 19.86 14.07
N SER A 139 -18.65 19.81 12.74
CA SER A 139 -17.84 18.76 12.09
C SER A 139 -16.35 18.96 12.34
N GLU A 140 -15.56 17.88 12.26
CA GLU A 140 -14.10 17.91 12.40
C GLU A 140 -13.46 18.96 11.47
N LEU A 141 -13.89 19.01 10.20
CA LEU A 141 -13.43 19.98 9.21
C LEU A 141 -13.79 21.43 9.59
N ALA A 142 -15.00 21.65 10.11
CA ALA A 142 -15.44 22.97 10.58
C ALA A 142 -14.63 23.41 11.80
N PHE A 143 -14.44 22.55 12.80
CA PHE A 143 -13.58 22.84 13.95
C PHE A 143 -12.12 23.11 13.54
N ARG A 144 -11.57 22.34 12.59
CA ARG A 144 -10.23 22.56 12.04
C ARG A 144 -10.10 23.91 11.32
N SER A 145 -11.16 24.40 10.69
CA SER A 145 -11.20 25.76 10.13
C SER A 145 -11.33 26.84 11.21
N MET A 146 -12.13 26.59 12.25
CA MET A 146 -12.33 27.49 13.39
C MET A 146 -11.05 27.67 14.23
N LEU A 147 -10.28 26.60 14.46
CA LEU A 147 -8.94 26.64 15.05
C LEU A 147 -7.92 27.44 14.21
N ARG A 148 -8.24 27.73 12.94
CA ARG A 148 -7.44 28.56 12.03
C ARG A 148 -8.08 29.92 11.74
N SER A 149 -9.12 30.29 12.49
CA SER A 149 -9.76 31.61 12.37
C SER A 149 -8.78 32.73 12.75
N GLN A 150 -8.87 33.85 12.03
CA GLN A 150 -8.00 35.00 12.27
C GLN A 150 -8.20 35.58 13.68
N GLU A 151 -9.42 35.54 14.22
CA GLU A 151 -9.73 36.06 15.56
C GLU A 151 -9.10 35.22 16.68
N LEU A 152 -9.15 33.89 16.61
CA LEU A 152 -8.45 33.03 17.58
C LEU A 152 -6.93 33.23 17.50
N LEU A 153 -6.37 33.24 16.27
CA LEU A 153 -4.94 33.48 16.06
C LEU A 153 -4.51 34.87 16.56
N ARG A 154 -5.39 35.89 16.43
CA ARG A 154 -5.17 37.24 16.97
C ARG A 154 -5.11 37.24 18.49
N ARG A 155 -6.12 36.70 19.18
CA ARG A 155 -6.15 36.63 20.66
C ARG A 155 -4.95 35.89 21.24
N VAL A 156 -4.56 34.77 20.63
CA VAL A 156 -3.37 34.03 21.04
C VAL A 156 -2.09 34.82 20.76
N SER A 157 -1.99 35.54 19.64
CA SER A 157 -0.83 36.41 19.36
C SER A 157 -0.69 37.60 20.32
N GLU A 158 -1.80 38.15 20.81
CA GLU A 158 -1.83 39.28 21.74
C GLU A 158 -1.45 38.88 23.18
N GLN A 159 -1.61 37.60 23.52
CA GLN A 159 -1.27 37.03 24.83
C GLN A 159 0.04 36.19 24.80
N ALA A 160 0.74 36.12 23.67
CA ALA A 160 1.89 35.23 23.48
C ALA A 160 3.21 35.79 24.06
N GLU A 161 3.86 35.00 24.90
CA GLU A 161 5.23 35.24 25.38
C GLU A 161 6.17 34.11 24.89
N PRO A 162 7.21 34.39 24.08
CA PRO A 162 7.51 35.68 23.43
C PRO A 162 6.47 36.07 22.36
N PRO A 163 6.40 37.35 21.96
CA PRO A 163 5.42 37.82 20.97
C PRO A 163 5.61 37.17 19.60
N VAL A 164 4.51 36.62 19.05
CA VAL A 164 4.45 35.95 17.74
C VAL A 164 3.28 36.54 16.96
N THR A 165 3.50 37.01 15.73
CA THR A 165 2.39 37.56 14.91
C THR A 165 1.39 36.48 14.51
N ALA A 166 0.10 36.81 14.45
CA ALA A 166 -0.98 35.86 14.10
C ALA A 166 -0.73 35.09 12.79
N LYS A 167 -0.08 35.71 11.79
CA LYS A 167 0.35 35.02 10.56
C LYS A 167 1.43 33.95 10.83
N ALA A 168 2.51 34.32 11.53
CA ALA A 168 3.58 33.38 11.88
C ALA A 168 3.09 32.26 12.80
N LEU A 169 2.08 32.52 13.64
CA LEU A 169 1.39 31.51 14.42
C LEU A 169 0.62 30.54 13.52
N GLY A 170 -0.17 31.05 12.57
CA GLY A 170 -0.92 30.24 11.60
C GLY A 170 -0.03 29.37 10.70
N ASP A 171 1.11 29.88 10.24
CA ASP A 171 2.09 29.14 9.43
C ASP A 171 2.75 27.97 10.21
N ARG A 172 2.93 28.16 11.53
CA ARG A 172 3.44 27.15 12.47
C ARG A 172 2.36 26.16 12.96
N LEU A 173 1.09 26.53 12.93
CA LEU A 173 -0.03 25.76 13.48
C LEU A 173 -0.34 24.51 12.64
N ARG A 174 0.08 23.34 13.13
CA ARG A 174 -0.28 22.04 12.56
C ARG A 174 -1.43 21.44 13.35
N ILE A 175 -2.47 21.00 12.62
CA ILE A 175 -3.64 20.33 13.19
C ILE A 175 -3.79 19.01 12.44
N SER A 176 -3.63 17.92 13.18
CA SER A 176 -3.64 16.55 12.67
C SER A 176 -4.78 15.77 13.34
N PRO A 177 -5.79 15.31 12.59
CA PRO A 177 -6.79 14.39 13.12
C PRO A 177 -6.20 12.99 13.25
N GLU A 178 -6.53 12.30 14.34
CA GLU A 178 -6.14 10.91 14.55
C GLU A 178 -7.18 9.96 13.92
N ARG A 179 -6.74 8.96 13.15
CA ARG A 179 -7.69 8.08 12.45
C ARG A 179 -8.36 7.14 13.44
N ASN A 180 -9.69 7.13 13.43
CA ASN A 180 -10.58 6.30 14.25
C ASN A 180 -10.74 6.74 15.74
N VAL A 181 -10.43 7.99 16.08
CA VAL A 181 -10.68 8.54 17.43
C VAL A 181 -11.16 9.99 17.32
N ASP A 182 -12.11 10.41 18.16
CA ASP A 182 -12.59 11.81 18.27
C ASP A 182 -11.57 12.75 18.96
N PHE A 183 -10.28 12.55 18.67
CA PHE A 183 -9.15 13.35 19.14
C PHE A 183 -8.56 14.22 18.01
N ILE A 184 -8.29 15.48 18.33
CA ILE A 184 -7.66 16.42 17.42
C ILE A 184 -6.36 16.92 18.05
N ILE A 185 -5.24 16.58 17.40
CA ILE A 185 -3.90 16.92 17.87
C ILE A 185 -3.49 18.26 17.26
N VAL A 186 -3.19 19.22 18.13
CA VAL A 186 -2.64 20.53 17.76
C VAL A 186 -1.16 20.56 18.12
N THR A 187 -0.31 20.89 17.15
CA THR A 187 1.14 21.06 17.33
C THR A 187 1.55 22.49 17.06
N LEU A 188 2.34 23.08 17.97
CA LEU A 188 2.96 24.39 17.80
C LEU A 188 4.46 24.32 18.08
N GLY A 189 5.21 25.21 17.42
CA GLY A 189 6.67 25.25 17.46
C GLY A 189 7.23 26.52 18.11
N GLY A 190 8.11 26.34 19.08
CA GLY A 190 8.83 27.39 19.81
C GLY A 190 10.35 27.33 19.62
N THR A 191 11.02 28.41 20.02
CA THR A 191 12.50 28.54 20.04
C THR A 191 13.15 27.83 21.23
N ASP A 192 12.39 27.67 22.32
CA ASP A 192 12.75 26.91 23.52
C ASP A 192 11.60 25.99 23.94
N ARG A 193 11.89 24.97 24.75
CA ARG A 193 10.90 24.05 25.34
C ARG A 193 9.81 24.80 26.10
N GLN A 194 10.17 25.72 27.00
CA GLN A 194 9.17 26.41 27.81
C GLN A 194 8.30 27.33 26.97
N ALA A 195 8.90 28.01 25.98
CA ALA A 195 8.16 28.85 25.03
C ALA A 195 7.18 28.04 24.16
N ALA A 196 7.57 26.85 23.69
CA ALA A 196 6.68 25.96 22.92
C ALA A 196 5.49 25.48 23.76
N VAL A 197 5.73 25.06 25.01
CA VAL A 197 4.71 24.61 25.96
C VAL A 197 3.77 25.73 26.36
N ASN A 198 4.30 26.91 26.71
CA ASN A 198 3.50 28.09 27.06
C ASN A 198 2.57 28.48 25.90
N LEU A 199 3.11 28.54 24.67
CA LEU A 199 2.35 28.93 23.48
C LEU A 199 1.25 27.93 23.11
N VAL A 200 1.51 26.61 23.18
CA VAL A 200 0.49 25.60 22.87
C VAL A 200 -0.59 25.51 23.96
N ASN A 201 -0.24 25.67 25.24
CA ASN A 201 -1.22 25.72 26.34
C ASN A 201 -2.01 27.03 26.39
N LEU A 202 -1.44 28.14 25.92
CA LEU A 202 -2.18 29.38 25.68
C LEU A 202 -3.19 29.19 24.55
N PHE A 203 -2.75 28.68 23.39
CA PHE A 203 -3.63 28.37 22.27
C PHE A 203 -4.77 27.43 22.67
N ALA A 204 -4.48 26.40 23.47
CA ALA A 204 -5.48 25.43 23.91
C ALA A 204 -6.60 26.06 24.74
N ARG A 205 -6.24 26.85 25.77
CA ARG A 205 -7.21 27.53 26.65
C ARG A 205 -8.04 28.58 25.91
N GLU A 206 -7.42 29.31 24.98
CA GLU A 206 -8.13 30.34 24.22
C GLU A 206 -9.03 29.73 23.13
N ALA A 207 -8.67 28.58 22.56
CA ALA A 207 -9.53 27.81 21.66
C ALA A 207 -10.77 27.25 22.38
N GLU A 208 -10.60 26.70 23.58
CA GLU A 208 -11.70 26.21 24.42
C GLU A 208 -12.69 27.35 24.73
N ARG A 209 -12.20 28.48 25.26
CA ARG A 209 -12.97 29.72 25.49
C ARG A 209 -13.69 30.22 24.24
N PHE A 210 -13.03 30.16 23.07
CA PHE A 210 -13.63 30.58 21.80
C PHE A 210 -14.83 29.68 21.42
N THR A 211 -14.75 28.36 21.64
CA THR A 211 -15.90 27.47 21.40
C THR A 211 -17.04 27.70 22.40
N GLN A 212 -16.72 27.99 23.66
CA GLN A 212 -17.69 28.31 24.71
C GLN A 212 -18.45 29.60 24.37
N GLN A 213 -17.75 30.66 23.98
CA GLN A 213 -18.37 31.92 23.54
C GLN A 213 -19.29 31.71 22.33
N MET A 214 -18.83 30.97 21.30
CA MET A 214 -19.64 30.68 20.12
C MET A 214 -20.92 29.90 20.44
N GLN A 215 -20.88 28.96 21.39
CA GLN A 215 -22.06 28.24 21.89
C GLN A 215 -23.02 29.13 22.69
N ALA A 216 -22.50 29.99 23.58
CA ALA A 216 -23.34 30.91 24.34
C ALA A 216 -24.03 31.94 23.45
N ASP A 217 -23.36 32.43 22.39
CA ASP A 217 -23.93 33.40 21.47
C ASP A 217 -24.99 32.75 20.54
N GLU A 218 -24.74 31.54 20.03
CA GLU A 218 -25.76 30.74 19.32
C GLU A 218 -27.02 30.49 20.19
N ALA A 219 -26.83 30.22 21.48
CA ALA A 219 -27.94 30.02 22.41
C ALA A 219 -28.72 31.30 22.74
N LYS A 220 -28.06 32.47 22.80
CA LYS A 220 -28.73 33.79 22.95
C LYS A 220 -29.56 34.16 21.73
N GLU A 221 -29.07 33.88 20.53
CA GLU A 221 -29.87 34.08 19.30
C GLU A 221 -31.14 33.21 19.32
N ILE A 222 -31.03 31.97 19.80
CA ILE A 222 -32.17 31.06 19.93
C ILE A 222 -33.10 31.47 21.09
N GLU A 223 -32.60 31.93 22.25
CA GLU A 223 -33.43 32.49 23.33
C GLU A 223 -34.27 33.67 22.81
N LYS A 224 -33.67 34.59 22.06
CA LYS A 224 -34.38 35.73 21.44
C LYS A 224 -35.43 35.30 20.42
N TYR A 225 -35.10 34.35 19.55
CA TYR A 225 -36.07 33.80 18.58
C TYR A 225 -37.27 33.13 19.29
N LEU A 226 -37.01 32.40 20.38
CA LEU A 226 -38.05 31.79 21.21
C LEU A 226 -38.87 32.83 21.97
N GLU A 227 -38.27 33.94 22.42
CA GLU A 227 -38.99 35.07 23.03
C GLU A 227 -39.94 35.74 22.02
N GLU A 228 -39.47 36.01 20.81
CA GLU A 228 -40.28 36.56 19.72
C GLU A 228 -41.45 35.60 19.39
N ARG A 229 -41.18 34.29 19.27
CA ARG A 229 -42.21 33.28 18.98
C ARG A 229 -43.20 33.06 20.14
N LEU A 230 -42.78 33.23 21.39
CA LEU A 230 -43.65 33.24 22.57
C LEU A 230 -44.57 34.46 22.60
N LYS A 231 -44.08 35.61 22.15
CA LYS A 231 -44.88 36.85 22.01
C LYS A 231 -45.93 36.71 20.91
N GLU A 232 -45.58 36.11 19.77
CA GLU A 232 -46.52 35.78 18.70
C GLU A 232 -47.62 34.82 19.18
N ASN A 233 -47.25 33.69 19.80
CA ASN A 233 -48.22 32.73 20.35
C ASN A 233 -49.09 33.39 21.46
N GLY A 234 -48.52 34.24 22.31
CA GLY A 234 -49.27 35.03 23.29
C GLY A 234 -50.34 35.93 22.66
N ASN A 235 -50.05 36.53 21.50
CA ASN A 235 -51.02 37.34 20.74
C ASN A 235 -52.10 36.46 20.08
N GLU A 236 -51.73 35.30 19.52
CA GLU A 236 -52.71 34.35 18.95
C GLU A 236 -53.65 33.80 20.03
N LEU A 237 -53.12 33.42 21.21
CA LEU A 237 -53.93 33.01 22.36
C LEU A 237 -54.92 34.10 22.80
N ALA A 238 -54.49 35.35 22.86
CA ALA A 238 -55.38 36.47 23.18
C ALA A 238 -56.49 36.64 22.14
N ALA A 239 -56.17 36.53 20.85
CA ALA A 239 -57.15 36.63 19.76
C ALA A 239 -58.15 35.46 19.73
N VAL A 240 -57.68 34.22 19.93
CA VAL A 240 -58.53 33.01 19.99
C VAL A 240 -59.42 33.04 21.23
N ASN A 241 -58.91 33.48 22.38
CA ASN A 241 -59.71 33.61 23.61
C ASN A 241 -60.79 34.71 23.49
N GLU A 242 -60.47 35.85 22.86
CA GLU A 242 -61.46 36.88 22.55
C GLU A 242 -62.51 36.40 21.52
N GLN A 243 -62.12 35.58 20.54
CA GLN A 243 -63.06 34.93 19.62
C GLN A 243 -63.99 33.93 20.35
N LEU A 244 -63.43 33.11 21.26
CA LEU A 244 -64.21 32.19 22.10
C LEU A 244 -65.17 32.94 23.03
N ARG A 245 -64.74 34.07 23.59
CA ARG A 245 -65.56 34.95 24.43
C ARG A 245 -66.76 35.54 23.68
N ARG A 246 -66.58 35.90 22.39
CA ARG A 246 -67.66 36.38 21.52
C ARG A 246 -68.64 35.26 21.17
N LEU A 247 -68.15 34.07 20.84
CA LEU A 247 -68.99 32.88 20.58
C LEU A 247 -69.79 32.44 21.83
N SER A 248 -69.23 32.66 23.02
CA SER A 248 -69.88 32.31 24.31
C SER A 248 -70.82 33.41 24.83
N GLY A 249 -70.89 34.56 24.17
CA GLY A 249 -71.65 35.74 24.62
C GLY A 249 -73.06 35.88 24.05
N ASP A 250 -73.48 34.95 23.18
CA ASP A 250 -74.83 34.99 22.57
C ASP A 250 -75.87 34.34 23.50
N PRO A 251 -76.92 35.07 23.94
CA PRO A 251 -77.85 34.60 24.97
C PRO A 251 -78.71 33.38 24.59
N GLN A 252 -78.63 32.84 23.36
CA GLN A 252 -79.35 31.62 22.98
C GLN A 252 -78.69 30.30 23.41
N HIS A 253 -77.41 30.31 23.85
CA HIS A 253 -76.62 29.08 24.07
C HIS A 253 -76.25 28.76 25.54
N SER A 254 -77.00 29.27 26.52
CA SER A 254 -76.75 29.08 27.96
C SER A 254 -76.55 27.61 28.39
N GLY A 255 -77.34 26.69 27.81
CA GLY A 255 -77.24 25.25 28.10
C GLY A 255 -75.93 24.60 27.63
N LEU A 256 -75.30 25.09 26.56
CA LEU A 256 -73.99 24.62 26.12
C LEU A 256 -72.85 25.24 26.95
N ALA A 257 -72.94 26.55 27.25
CA ALA A 257 -71.95 27.24 28.08
C ALA A 257 -71.77 26.55 29.45
N ALA A 258 -72.88 26.17 30.10
CA ALA A 258 -72.84 25.41 31.36
C ALA A 258 -72.17 24.02 31.22
N ASN A 259 -72.28 23.36 30.06
CA ASN A 259 -71.60 22.07 29.82
C ASN A 259 -70.10 22.25 29.54
N VAL A 260 -69.71 23.31 28.82
CA VAL A 260 -68.30 23.69 28.64
C VAL A 260 -67.64 24.03 29.97
N LEU A 261 -68.30 24.83 30.81
CA LEU A 261 -67.82 25.16 32.15
C LEU A 261 -67.68 23.92 33.06
N ARG A 262 -68.60 22.94 32.97
CA ARG A 262 -68.49 21.67 33.70
C ARG A 262 -67.28 20.84 33.28
N GLU A 263 -66.98 20.73 31.99
CA GLU A 263 -65.84 19.94 31.52
C GLU A 263 -64.50 20.68 31.74
N ALA A 264 -64.50 22.02 31.65
CA ALA A 264 -63.36 22.85 32.06
C ALA A 264 -63.08 22.78 33.57
N LEU A 265 -64.13 22.73 34.40
CA LEU A 265 -64.00 22.48 35.84
C LEU A 265 -63.37 21.09 36.09
N ARG A 266 -63.84 20.07 35.36
CA ARG A 266 -63.36 18.69 35.47
C ARG A 266 -61.88 18.56 35.11
N SER A 267 -61.43 19.17 34.02
CA SER A 267 -60.01 19.18 33.64
C SER A 267 -59.17 20.02 34.59
N ALA A 268 -59.68 21.15 35.08
CA ALA A 268 -59.00 21.95 36.11
C ALA A 268 -58.82 21.18 37.43
N GLN A 269 -59.81 20.39 37.84
CA GLN A 269 -59.74 19.49 39.01
C GLN A 269 -58.75 18.35 38.78
N THR A 270 -58.69 17.74 37.59
CA THR A 270 -57.66 16.73 37.25
C THR A 270 -56.25 17.32 37.34
N ASN A 271 -56.02 18.50 36.76
CA ASN A 271 -54.72 19.19 36.84
C ASN A 271 -54.34 19.57 38.29
N LEU A 272 -55.32 19.80 39.17
CA LEU A 272 -55.07 20.01 40.61
C LEU A 272 -54.63 18.71 41.30
N ILE A 273 -55.15 17.55 40.90
CA ILE A 273 -54.72 16.24 41.44
C ILE A 273 -53.25 15.97 41.06
N GLU A 274 -52.87 16.21 39.79
CA GLU A 274 -51.48 16.10 39.33
C GLU A 274 -50.56 17.08 40.07
N LEU A 275 -50.94 18.36 40.16
CA LEU A 275 -50.17 19.37 40.90
C LEU A 275 -50.05 19.05 42.40
N ARG A 276 -51.00 18.33 43.00
CA ARG A 276 -50.94 17.86 44.41
C ARG A 276 -50.11 16.59 44.60
N ALA A 277 -49.83 15.83 43.54
CA ALA A 277 -48.87 14.72 43.59
C ALA A 277 -47.41 15.23 43.63
N GLU A 278 -47.14 16.37 42.99
CA GLU A 278 -45.81 16.98 42.89
C GLU A 278 -45.56 18.09 43.95
N TYR A 279 -46.59 18.87 44.34
CA TYR A 279 -46.45 20.04 45.21
C TYR A 279 -47.46 20.06 46.37
N LYS A 280 -47.04 20.62 47.52
CA LYS A 280 -47.90 20.86 48.70
C LYS A 280 -48.82 22.07 48.48
N ASP A 281 -49.97 22.12 49.16
CA ASP A 281 -51.01 23.17 49.01
C ASP A 281 -50.55 24.62 49.24
N ALA A 282 -49.46 24.84 49.97
CA ALA A 282 -48.87 26.16 50.16
C ALA A 282 -48.06 26.66 48.93
N HIS A 283 -47.85 25.82 47.92
CA HIS A 283 -47.06 26.18 46.74
C HIS A 283 -47.86 27.10 45.79
N PRO A 284 -47.28 28.20 45.26
CA PRO A 284 -48.04 29.17 44.46
C PRO A 284 -48.77 28.59 43.24
N LYS A 285 -48.22 27.58 42.57
CA LYS A 285 -48.92 26.88 41.46
C LYS A 285 -50.25 26.27 41.91
N VAL A 286 -50.27 25.66 43.09
CA VAL A 286 -51.46 24.98 43.65
C VAL A 286 -52.51 26.01 44.07
N GLN A 287 -52.09 27.10 44.72
CA GLN A 287 -53.00 28.19 45.09
C GLN A 287 -53.61 28.90 43.89
N VAL A 288 -52.84 29.15 42.82
CA VAL A 288 -53.36 29.69 41.55
C VAL A 288 -54.34 28.73 40.88
N GLN A 289 -54.09 27.42 40.92
CA GLN A 289 -55.03 26.43 40.36
C GLN A 289 -56.31 26.30 41.18
N LEU A 290 -56.22 26.38 42.53
CA LEU A 290 -57.38 26.44 43.42
C LEU A 290 -58.23 27.71 43.16
N GLY A 291 -57.57 28.86 42.94
CA GLY A 291 -58.24 30.11 42.55
C GLY A 291 -59.01 29.96 41.23
N LYS A 292 -58.38 29.42 40.18
CA LYS A 292 -59.04 29.13 38.90
C LYS A 292 -60.26 28.22 39.04
N ILE A 293 -60.19 27.20 39.90
CA ILE A 293 -61.32 26.29 40.16
C ILE A 293 -62.47 27.06 40.80
N ALA A 294 -62.20 27.87 41.84
CA ALA A 294 -63.22 28.69 42.48
C ALA A 294 -63.84 29.74 41.53
N ASP A 295 -63.05 30.34 40.64
CA ASP A 295 -63.55 31.26 39.60
C ASP A 295 -64.47 30.56 38.59
N ILE A 296 -64.14 29.32 38.18
CA ILE A 296 -64.98 28.51 37.27
C ILE A 296 -66.25 28.01 37.97
N GLU A 297 -66.15 27.57 39.23
CA GLU A 297 -67.31 27.13 40.03
C GLU A 297 -68.29 28.30 40.22
N LYS A 298 -67.78 29.49 40.55
CA LYS A 298 -68.59 30.72 40.64
C LYS A 298 -69.25 31.09 39.31
N GLN A 299 -68.53 31.03 38.19
CA GLN A 299 -69.11 31.29 36.85
C GLN A 299 -70.18 30.26 36.48
N LEU A 300 -70.05 29.01 36.94
CA LEU A 300 -71.05 27.96 36.74
C LEU A 300 -72.32 28.21 37.59
N GLU A 301 -72.18 28.70 38.82
CA GLU A 301 -73.31 29.14 39.67
C GLU A 301 -74.04 30.35 39.06
N GLU A 302 -73.29 31.39 38.67
CA GLU A 302 -73.86 32.61 38.03
C GLU A 302 -74.56 32.28 36.69
N SER A 303 -74.15 31.22 35.99
CA SER A 303 -74.74 30.78 34.72
C SER A 303 -75.96 29.86 34.87
N ALA A 304 -76.28 29.37 36.08
CA ALA A 304 -77.30 28.33 36.29
C ALA A 304 -78.24 28.62 37.49
N PRO A 305 -79.08 29.68 37.42
CA PRO A 305 -79.98 30.06 38.50
C PRO A 305 -81.15 29.08 38.69
N GLY A 306 -80.89 28.00 39.42
CA GLY A 306 -81.90 27.16 40.07
C GLY A 306 -82.33 25.90 39.31
N PHE A 307 -81.73 24.76 39.69
CA PHE A 307 -82.51 23.52 39.89
C PHE A 307 -81.83 22.67 40.97
N SER A 308 -82.42 22.65 42.17
CA SER A 308 -81.95 21.88 43.32
C SER A 308 -82.82 20.66 43.51
N GLU A 309 -82.33 19.47 43.15
CA GLU A 309 -82.95 18.22 43.59
C GLU A 309 -81.94 17.09 43.83
N LYS A 310 -82.12 16.37 44.94
CA LYS A 310 -81.30 15.21 45.33
C LYS A 310 -81.99 13.92 44.87
N PRO A 311 -81.36 13.05 44.07
CA PRO A 311 -81.84 11.69 43.89
C PRO A 311 -81.32 10.80 45.03
N LYS A 312 -82.24 10.26 45.84
CA LYS A 312 -81.99 8.97 46.49
C LYS A 312 -82.37 7.85 45.51
N THR A 313 -81.59 6.79 45.53
CA THR A 313 -81.95 5.40 45.18
C THR A 313 -83.37 5.15 44.62
N ASN A 314 -83.46 4.81 43.34
CA ASN A 314 -83.89 3.48 42.91
C ASN A 314 -83.51 3.26 41.43
N GLY A 315 -83.31 2.01 41.02
CA GLY A 315 -82.77 1.68 39.71
C GLY A 315 -83.75 0.95 38.79
N ALA A 316 -83.61 1.17 37.49
CA ALA A 316 -83.94 0.24 36.42
C ALA A 316 -83.25 0.71 35.13
N ALA A 317 -82.54 -0.18 34.44
CA ALA A 317 -81.91 0.14 33.15
C ALA A 317 -82.70 -0.48 32.00
N VAL A 318 -83.02 0.32 30.98
CA VAL A 318 -83.47 -0.19 29.67
C VAL A 318 -82.53 0.38 28.60
N ALA A 319 -81.96 -0.52 27.81
CA ALA A 319 -80.81 -0.23 26.96
C ALA A 319 -81.15 0.60 25.71
N ALA A 320 -80.17 1.36 25.23
CA ALA A 320 -80.19 1.95 23.90
C ALA A 320 -78.88 1.65 23.14
N ARG A 321 -79.02 0.83 22.09
CA ARG A 321 -78.25 0.85 20.83
C ARG A 321 -76.72 0.70 20.89
N SER A 322 -76.27 -0.51 20.57
CA SER A 322 -75.07 -0.71 19.74
C SER A 322 -75.48 -1.38 18.41
N SER A 323 -75.40 -0.65 17.30
CA SER A 323 -75.66 -1.19 15.95
C SER A 323 -75.01 -0.30 14.90
N ALA A 324 -74.09 -0.88 14.11
CA ALA A 324 -73.62 -0.53 12.75
C ALA A 324 -73.64 0.95 12.26
N VAL A 325 -72.67 1.41 11.47
CA VAL A 325 -72.47 1.00 10.07
C VAL A 325 -71.09 1.46 9.56
N SER A 326 -70.54 0.75 8.57
CA SER A 326 -69.28 1.05 7.85
C SER A 326 -69.51 1.82 6.53
N SER A 327 -68.47 2.00 5.71
CA SER A 327 -68.43 2.69 4.39
C SER A 327 -68.55 4.23 4.46
N VAL A 328 -67.69 5.07 3.85
CA VAL A 328 -66.91 5.08 2.58
C VAL A 328 -67.64 5.79 1.43
N ALA A 329 -67.30 7.07 1.22
CA ALA A 329 -67.14 7.80 -0.05
C ALA A 329 -66.85 9.30 0.24
N LYS A 330 -66.50 10.17 -0.73
CA LYS A 330 -65.39 10.19 -1.72
C LYS A 330 -65.49 11.52 -2.51
N ALA A 331 -64.44 12.35 -2.47
CA ALA A 331 -64.12 13.47 -3.38
C ALA A 331 -65.13 14.65 -3.58
N ASP A 332 -64.57 15.86 -3.47
CA ASP A 332 -64.78 17.07 -4.30
C ASP A 332 -66.17 17.54 -4.77
N VAL A 333 -66.53 18.76 -4.37
CA VAL A 333 -67.10 19.81 -5.26
C VAL A 333 -66.91 21.20 -4.64
N ALA A 334 -66.89 22.26 -5.46
CA ALA A 334 -66.45 23.60 -5.06
C ALA A 334 -67.55 24.52 -4.49
N SER A 335 -67.08 25.52 -3.72
CA SER A 335 -67.70 26.85 -3.53
C SER A 335 -69.20 26.95 -3.25
N GLY A 336 -69.56 26.97 -1.96
CA GLY A 336 -70.82 27.53 -1.48
C GLY A 336 -70.65 28.12 -0.08
N LYS A 337 -71.09 29.37 0.16
CA LYS A 337 -71.12 29.96 1.51
C LYS A 337 -72.28 29.34 2.31
N SER A 338 -72.06 28.18 2.90
CA SER A 338 -72.87 27.74 4.03
C SER A 338 -72.43 28.47 5.30
N ALA A 339 -73.34 28.76 6.21
CA ALA A 339 -72.95 29.15 7.55
C ALA A 339 -72.24 27.96 8.22
N GLU A 340 -71.07 28.19 8.83
CA GLU A 340 -70.43 27.16 9.66
C GLU A 340 -71.31 26.89 10.89
N ASP A 341 -71.54 25.60 11.17
CA ASP A 341 -72.30 25.13 12.32
C ASP A 341 -71.65 25.63 13.63
N PRO A 342 -72.35 26.43 14.47
CA PRO A 342 -71.72 27.14 15.59
C PRO A 342 -71.06 26.19 16.60
N ASP A 343 -71.62 25.00 16.82
CA ASP A 343 -71.04 23.98 17.71
C ASP A 343 -69.73 23.42 17.15
N ALA A 344 -69.63 23.25 15.82
CA ALA A 344 -68.41 22.82 15.15
C ALA A 344 -67.33 23.92 15.19
N LEU A 345 -67.73 25.19 15.05
CA LEU A 345 -66.84 26.35 15.21
C LEU A 345 -66.28 26.45 16.63
N LEU A 346 -67.14 26.31 17.65
CA LEU A 346 -66.76 26.42 19.06
C LEU A 346 -65.83 25.29 19.47
N LYS A 347 -66.10 24.05 19.03
CA LYS A 347 -65.20 22.91 19.23
C LYS A 347 -63.83 23.10 18.56
N ARG A 348 -63.79 23.75 17.39
CA ARG A 348 -62.57 24.04 16.62
C ARG A 348 -61.73 25.16 17.25
N THR A 349 -62.35 26.18 17.83
CA THR A 349 -61.63 27.22 18.59
C THR A 349 -61.08 26.68 19.91
N GLN A 350 -61.82 25.80 20.60
CA GLN A 350 -61.33 25.06 21.78
C GLN A 350 -60.11 24.19 21.45
N SER A 351 -60.16 23.36 20.40
CA SER A 351 -59.00 22.51 20.05
C SER A 351 -57.76 23.33 19.67
N ARG A 352 -57.95 24.52 19.07
CA ARG A 352 -56.85 25.44 18.76
C ARG A 352 -56.30 26.14 20.01
N LEU A 353 -57.15 26.42 21.01
CA LEU A 353 -56.72 26.97 22.30
C LEU A 353 -55.78 25.99 23.02
N ASP A 354 -56.21 24.73 23.15
CA ASP A 354 -55.41 23.62 23.69
C ASP A 354 -54.05 23.45 22.98
N GLU A 355 -54.04 23.53 21.64
CA GLU A 355 -52.84 23.39 20.82
C GLU A 355 -51.86 24.57 21.04
N LEU A 356 -52.37 25.80 21.08
CA LEU A 356 -51.58 27.00 21.35
C LEU A 356 -51.03 27.02 22.79
N GLU A 357 -51.79 26.58 23.79
CA GLU A 357 -51.32 26.47 25.18
C GLU A 357 -50.23 25.40 25.34
N LYS A 358 -50.40 24.22 24.74
CA LYS A 358 -49.35 23.18 24.69
C LYS A 358 -48.09 23.69 24.00
N THR A 359 -48.24 24.39 22.87
CA THR A 359 -47.14 25.02 22.14
C THR A 359 -46.43 26.08 23.00
N LYS A 360 -47.17 26.88 23.78
CA LYS A 360 -46.62 27.89 24.68
C LYS A 360 -45.77 27.26 25.79
N LEU A 361 -46.25 26.19 26.42
CA LEU A 361 -45.50 25.47 27.45
C LEU A 361 -44.19 24.88 26.89
N GLN A 362 -44.23 24.27 25.70
CA GLN A 362 -43.05 23.73 25.03
C GLN A 362 -42.02 24.82 24.67
N LEU A 363 -42.49 25.97 24.15
CA LEU A 363 -41.62 27.12 23.87
C LEU A 363 -41.01 27.72 25.15
N GLN A 364 -41.75 27.77 26.26
CA GLN A 364 -41.24 28.25 27.55
C GLN A 364 -40.17 27.32 28.15
N SER A 365 -40.28 26.00 27.99
CA SER A 365 -39.22 25.06 28.40
C SER A 365 -37.94 25.32 27.59
N ARG A 366 -38.06 25.33 26.26
CA ARG A 366 -36.93 25.61 25.35
C ARG A 366 -36.25 26.95 25.61
N GLN A 367 -37.01 28.01 25.92
CA GLN A 367 -36.44 29.31 26.25
C GLN A 367 -35.61 29.24 27.54
N ARG A 368 -36.13 28.57 28.58
CA ARG A 368 -35.39 28.35 29.84
C ARG A 368 -34.11 27.53 29.62
N GLU A 369 -34.19 26.45 28.83
CA GLU A 369 -33.04 25.60 28.52
C GLU A 369 -31.96 26.37 27.75
N ALA A 370 -32.33 27.08 26.68
CA ALA A 370 -31.41 27.91 25.90
C ALA A 370 -30.72 28.98 26.77
N ARG A 371 -31.48 29.64 27.65
CA ARG A 371 -30.97 30.63 28.61
C ARG A 371 -29.98 30.04 29.61
N LEU A 372 -30.19 28.80 30.07
CA LEU A 372 -29.26 28.11 30.98
C LEU A 372 -27.99 27.69 30.25
N PHE A 373 -28.12 27.12 29.05
CA PHE A 373 -26.98 26.77 28.19
C PHE A 373 -26.14 28.00 27.78
N ALA A 374 -26.78 29.17 27.64
CA ALA A 374 -26.10 30.44 27.38
C ALA A 374 -25.29 30.99 28.59
N GLN A 375 -25.49 30.45 29.79
CA GLN A 375 -24.75 30.84 31.01
C GLN A 375 -23.53 29.94 31.27
N ASP A 376 -23.64 28.64 31.02
CA ASP A 376 -22.53 27.67 31.16
C ASP A 376 -22.41 26.76 29.93
N PRO A 377 -21.86 27.27 28.81
CA PRO A 377 -21.68 26.51 27.57
C PRO A 377 -20.54 25.47 27.73
N PRO A 378 -20.78 24.18 27.46
CA PRO A 378 -19.78 23.12 27.68
C PRO A 378 -18.63 23.12 26.66
N GLY A 379 -18.70 23.92 25.59
CA GLY A 379 -17.74 23.95 24.49
C GLY A 379 -17.93 22.80 23.51
N TYR A 380 -17.39 22.96 22.29
CA TYR A 380 -17.48 21.90 21.25
C TYR A 380 -16.41 20.82 21.42
N TYR A 381 -15.25 21.19 21.95
CA TYR A 381 -14.10 20.32 22.24
C TYR A 381 -13.46 20.78 23.54
N ARG A 382 -13.00 19.82 24.35
CA ARG A 382 -12.36 20.05 25.65
C ARG A 382 -10.88 19.68 25.62
N LEU A 383 -10.06 20.39 26.38
CA LEU A 383 -8.66 20.03 26.61
C LEU A 383 -8.56 18.73 27.43
N LEU A 384 -7.91 17.69 26.88
CA LEU A 384 -7.67 16.42 27.60
C LEU A 384 -6.61 16.58 28.68
N ALA A 385 -5.44 17.09 28.27
CA ALA A 385 -4.29 17.33 29.12
C ALA A 385 -3.52 18.54 28.60
N ALA A 386 -3.12 19.43 29.51
CA ALA A 386 -2.17 20.50 29.19
C ALA A 386 -0.78 19.88 28.98
N ALA A 387 -0.04 20.37 27.98
CA ALA A 387 1.29 19.87 27.70
C ALA A 387 2.30 20.28 28.79
N THR A 388 3.29 19.44 29.03
CA THR A 388 4.37 19.66 30.00
C THR A 388 5.71 19.91 29.30
N VAL A 389 6.72 20.33 30.05
CA VAL A 389 8.10 20.56 29.55
C VAL A 389 8.76 19.29 29.00
N ASN A 390 8.29 18.12 29.43
CA ASN A 390 8.78 16.82 28.95
C ASN A 390 8.24 16.45 27.57
N ASP A 391 7.07 16.99 27.19
CA ASP A 391 6.40 16.73 25.91
C ASP A 391 6.95 17.61 24.76
N ALA A 392 7.92 18.50 25.07
CA ALA A 392 8.58 19.38 24.11
C ALA A 392 9.70 18.64 23.34
N VAL A 393 9.32 17.99 22.25
CA VAL A 393 10.23 17.27 21.36
C VAL A 393 11.20 18.24 20.69
N ARG A 394 12.50 17.97 20.79
CA ARG A 394 13.54 18.73 20.09
C ARG A 394 13.71 18.16 18.68
N HIS A 395 13.35 18.92 17.65
CA HIS A 395 13.78 18.59 16.30
C HIS A 395 15.27 18.92 16.16
N SER A 396 16.12 17.89 16.23
CA SER A 396 17.55 18.05 16.01
C SER A 396 17.82 18.27 14.53
N GLY A 397 18.44 19.40 14.21
CA GLY A 397 18.93 19.69 12.85
C GLY A 397 19.89 18.63 12.30
N GLN A 398 20.50 17.84 13.20
CA GLN A 398 21.45 16.76 12.91
C GLN A 398 20.99 15.81 11.79
N LEU A 399 19.71 15.45 11.70
CA LEU A 399 19.22 14.61 10.60
C LEU A 399 19.32 15.35 9.24
N MET A 400 18.90 16.61 9.20
CA MET A 400 18.96 17.43 7.98
C MET A 400 20.41 17.74 7.58
N VAL A 401 21.28 18.02 8.55
CA VAL A 401 22.73 18.20 8.34
C VAL A 401 23.36 16.91 7.81
N ALA A 402 23.02 15.74 8.35
CA ALA A 402 23.53 14.45 7.89
C ALA A 402 23.07 14.13 6.46
N VAL A 403 21.79 14.33 6.15
CA VAL A 403 21.24 14.16 4.79
C VAL A 403 21.91 15.11 3.79
N LEU A 404 22.08 16.39 4.14
CA LEU A 404 22.75 17.36 3.29
C LEU A 404 24.23 17.03 3.07
N THR A 405 24.94 16.65 4.14
CA THR A 405 26.34 16.18 4.09
C THR A 405 26.49 15.01 3.13
N LEU A 406 25.60 14.01 3.23
CA LEU A 406 25.63 12.80 2.41
C LEU A 406 25.26 13.10 0.95
N PHE A 407 24.28 13.98 0.72
CA PHE A 407 23.91 14.44 -0.63
C PHE A 407 25.07 15.20 -1.31
N CYS A 408 25.69 16.17 -0.63
CA CYS A 408 26.84 16.90 -1.16
C CYS A 408 28.04 15.97 -1.41
N ALA A 409 28.29 14.99 -0.53
CA ALA A 409 29.33 13.99 -0.74
C ALA A 409 29.05 13.09 -1.97
N PHE A 410 27.80 12.68 -2.17
CA PHE A 410 27.39 11.92 -3.36
C PHE A 410 27.58 12.74 -4.65
N CYS A 411 27.16 14.01 -4.66
CA CYS A 411 27.38 14.91 -5.79
C CYS A 411 28.88 15.12 -6.11
N GLY A 412 29.72 15.26 -5.08
CA GLY A 412 31.17 15.37 -5.24
C GLY A 412 31.82 14.10 -5.79
N PHE A 413 31.38 12.93 -5.32
CA PHE A 413 31.79 11.64 -5.86
C PHE A 413 31.36 11.49 -7.34
N ALA A 414 30.10 11.79 -7.67
CA ALA A 414 29.57 11.71 -9.03
C ALA A 414 30.29 12.66 -10.01
N PHE A 415 30.63 13.88 -9.56
CA PHE A 415 31.44 14.81 -10.35
C PHE A 415 32.86 14.28 -10.59
N ALA A 416 33.51 13.74 -9.54
CA ALA A 416 34.85 13.16 -9.66
C ALA A 416 34.86 11.89 -10.55
N VAL A 417 33.80 11.08 -10.53
CA VAL A 417 33.58 9.97 -11.49
C VAL A 417 33.50 10.53 -12.90
N CYS A 418 32.62 11.51 -13.15
CA CYS A 418 32.42 12.09 -14.49
C CYS A 418 33.72 12.70 -15.05
N ALA A 419 34.44 13.49 -14.25
CA ALA A 419 35.73 14.07 -14.62
C ALA A 419 36.81 13.01 -14.90
N SER A 420 36.81 11.91 -14.14
CA SER A 420 37.73 10.78 -14.35
C SER A 420 37.45 10.05 -15.66
N LEU A 421 36.17 9.83 -16.02
CA LEU A 421 35.79 9.22 -17.29
C LEU A 421 36.08 10.15 -18.47
N LEU A 422 35.78 11.46 -18.35
CA LEU A 422 36.06 12.47 -19.37
C LEU A 422 37.56 12.54 -19.69
N ALA A 423 38.41 12.41 -18.66
CA ALA A 423 39.86 12.41 -18.82
C ALA A 423 40.39 11.15 -19.52
N GLU A 424 39.78 9.97 -19.31
CA GLU A 424 40.15 8.74 -20.04
C GLU A 424 39.64 8.78 -21.50
N VAL A 425 38.43 9.29 -21.74
CA VAL A 425 37.88 9.49 -23.11
C VAL A 425 38.69 10.50 -23.94
N LYS A 426 39.43 11.40 -23.28
CA LYS A 426 40.34 12.34 -23.94
C LYS A 426 41.70 11.72 -24.31
N ASP A 427 42.10 10.62 -23.69
CA ASP A 427 43.34 9.91 -24.02
C ASP A 427 43.13 8.98 -25.23
N ARG A 428 43.90 9.22 -26.29
CA ARG A 428 43.76 8.52 -27.59
C ARG A 428 44.86 7.49 -27.86
N ARG A 429 45.80 7.28 -26.94
CA ARG A 429 46.98 6.41 -27.14
C ARG A 429 46.60 4.95 -27.47
N ILE A 430 47.43 4.26 -28.24
CA ILE A 430 47.28 2.82 -28.52
C ILE A 430 47.68 2.03 -27.25
N LYS A 431 46.71 1.41 -26.56
CA LYS A 431 46.98 0.64 -25.31
C LYS A 431 46.64 -0.86 -25.38
N THR A 432 45.98 -1.35 -26.44
CA THR A 432 45.55 -2.76 -26.55
C THR A 432 45.77 -3.37 -27.92
N ILE A 433 45.76 -4.71 -28.00
CA ILE A 433 45.79 -5.48 -29.25
C ILE A 433 44.69 -5.02 -30.22
N ALA A 434 43.48 -4.77 -29.71
CA ALA A 434 42.34 -4.33 -30.50
C ALA A 434 42.52 -2.93 -31.08
N ASP A 435 43.08 -1.98 -30.30
CA ASP A 435 43.44 -0.66 -30.84
C ASP A 435 44.53 -0.81 -31.92
N LEU A 436 45.56 -1.63 -31.67
CA LEU A 436 46.69 -1.82 -32.59
C LEU A 436 46.24 -2.41 -33.93
N GLN A 437 45.41 -3.45 -33.91
CA GLN A 437 44.81 -4.04 -35.12
C GLN A 437 43.96 -3.02 -35.88
N ARG A 438 43.08 -2.28 -35.17
CA ARG A 438 42.19 -1.25 -35.76
C ARG A 438 42.95 -0.08 -36.40
N VAL A 439 44.07 0.34 -35.80
CA VAL A 439 44.86 1.47 -36.30
C VAL A 439 45.73 1.08 -37.48
N THR A 440 46.49 -0.01 -37.35
CA THR A 440 47.51 -0.43 -38.33
C THR A 440 46.92 -1.21 -39.51
N GLY A 441 45.85 -1.97 -39.29
CA GLY A 441 45.34 -2.95 -40.26
C GLY A 441 46.28 -4.14 -40.48
N LEU A 442 47.24 -4.38 -39.58
CA LEU A 442 48.21 -5.48 -39.66
C LEU A 442 47.85 -6.61 -38.67
N PRO A 443 48.18 -7.88 -38.98
CA PRO A 443 48.06 -8.97 -38.01
C PRO A 443 49.01 -8.71 -36.84
N VAL A 444 48.52 -8.87 -35.61
CA VAL A 444 49.40 -8.76 -34.42
C VAL A 444 50.12 -10.08 -34.23
N LEU A 445 51.44 -10.07 -34.42
CA LEU A 445 52.27 -11.27 -34.42
C LEU A 445 52.48 -11.82 -33.01
N ALA A 446 52.68 -10.91 -32.05
CA ALA A 446 52.87 -11.15 -30.63
C ALA A 446 52.67 -9.86 -29.80
N THR A 447 52.61 -9.99 -28.48
CA THR A 447 52.69 -8.88 -27.53
C THR A 447 53.80 -9.10 -26.51
N LEU A 448 54.41 -8.02 -26.03
CA LEU A 448 55.27 -7.99 -24.86
C LEU A 448 54.51 -7.30 -23.73
N GLY A 449 54.41 -7.96 -22.58
CA GLY A 449 53.81 -7.38 -21.38
C GLY A 449 54.70 -6.31 -20.75
N ASP A 450 54.41 -5.93 -19.50
CA ASP A 450 55.16 -4.90 -18.79
C ASP A 450 56.57 -5.42 -18.38
N LEU A 451 57.57 -5.18 -19.24
CA LEU A 451 58.98 -5.53 -19.06
C LEU A 451 59.51 -5.16 -17.67
N ASP A 452 59.11 -3.99 -17.16
CA ASP A 452 59.60 -3.42 -15.91
C ASP A 452 59.07 -4.19 -14.67
N ARG A 453 58.14 -5.13 -14.87
CA ARG A 453 57.64 -6.09 -13.87
C ARG A 453 58.06 -7.54 -14.13
N MET A 454 58.73 -7.82 -15.25
CA MET A 454 59.14 -9.18 -15.62
C MET A 454 60.57 -9.47 -15.15
N SER A 455 60.72 -10.54 -14.36
CA SER A 455 62.04 -11.10 -14.03
C SER A 455 62.77 -11.60 -15.27
N ALA A 456 64.11 -11.67 -15.21
CA ALA A 456 64.94 -12.04 -16.36
C ALA A 456 64.60 -13.42 -16.96
N THR A 457 64.17 -14.38 -16.13
CA THR A 457 63.69 -15.69 -16.58
C THR A 457 62.36 -15.58 -17.34
N GLN A 458 61.41 -14.80 -16.84
CA GLN A 458 60.14 -14.53 -17.55
C GLN A 458 60.37 -13.81 -18.89
N GLN A 459 61.35 -12.90 -18.96
CA GLN A 459 61.73 -12.26 -20.23
C GLN A 459 62.33 -13.28 -21.22
N ALA A 460 63.15 -14.23 -20.76
CA ALA A 460 63.72 -15.29 -21.60
C ALA A 460 62.65 -16.31 -22.07
N ASP A 461 61.77 -16.77 -21.16
CA ASP A 461 60.63 -17.64 -21.49
C ASP A 461 59.71 -17.00 -22.53
N TRP A 462 59.42 -15.70 -22.35
CA TRP A 462 58.63 -14.92 -23.30
C TRP A 462 59.34 -14.79 -24.64
N ALA A 463 60.65 -14.48 -24.65
CA ALA A 463 61.43 -14.28 -25.86
C ALA A 463 61.52 -15.57 -26.68
N PHE A 464 61.73 -16.70 -26.00
CA PHE A 464 61.77 -18.02 -26.62
C PHE A 464 60.43 -18.39 -27.28
N ARG A 465 59.31 -18.26 -26.55
CA ARG A 465 57.96 -18.52 -27.09
C ARG A 465 57.63 -17.59 -28.26
N THR A 466 57.96 -16.31 -28.13
CA THR A 466 57.74 -15.30 -29.16
C THR A 466 58.57 -15.60 -30.41
N TRP A 467 59.85 -15.97 -30.26
CA TRP A 467 60.69 -16.40 -31.40
C TRP A 467 60.06 -17.59 -32.13
N THR A 468 59.63 -18.65 -31.42
CA THR A 468 58.98 -19.80 -32.08
C THR A 468 57.65 -19.47 -32.77
N SER A 469 56.89 -18.50 -32.25
CA SER A 469 55.62 -18.02 -32.83
C SER A 469 55.81 -16.98 -33.95
N LEU A 470 56.99 -16.38 -34.03
CA LEU A 470 57.40 -15.46 -35.10
C LEU A 470 58.00 -16.26 -36.26
N GLN A 471 58.85 -17.25 -35.97
CA GLN A 471 59.54 -18.09 -36.95
C GLN A 471 58.57 -18.72 -37.96
N ASP A 472 57.50 -19.38 -37.47
CA ASP A 472 56.43 -20.00 -38.27
C ASP A 472 55.62 -19.00 -39.14
N LYS A 473 55.73 -17.69 -38.87
CA LYS A 473 55.04 -16.61 -39.59
C LYS A 473 55.97 -15.78 -40.49
N LEU A 474 57.29 -15.88 -40.31
CA LEU A 474 58.26 -15.24 -41.20
C LEU A 474 58.50 -16.16 -42.38
N ASN A 475 58.47 -15.61 -43.60
CA ASN A 475 58.63 -16.40 -44.81
C ASN A 475 60.02 -17.05 -44.84
N HIS A 476 60.08 -18.38 -45.00
CA HIS A 476 61.32 -19.16 -45.04
C HIS A 476 61.47 -19.80 -46.43
N SER A 477 62.58 -19.52 -47.11
CA SER A 477 63.13 -20.41 -48.13
C SER A 477 64.15 -21.31 -47.42
N PRO A 478 64.18 -22.63 -47.67
CA PRO A 478 65.10 -23.54 -46.98
C PRO A 478 66.58 -23.19 -47.23
N ASP A 479 66.86 -22.53 -48.35
CA ASP A 479 68.21 -22.21 -48.83
C ASP A 479 68.68 -20.79 -48.43
N HIS A 480 67.92 -20.07 -47.59
CA HIS A 480 68.16 -18.64 -47.28
C HIS A 480 67.92 -18.27 -45.81
N GLY A 481 68.62 -17.24 -45.33
CA GLY A 481 68.54 -16.74 -43.95
C GLY A 481 67.28 -15.90 -43.64
N ILE A 482 66.91 -15.83 -42.37
CA ILE A 482 65.70 -15.11 -41.89
C ILE A 482 66.04 -13.61 -41.71
N VAL A 483 65.65 -12.75 -42.65
CA VAL A 483 65.88 -11.29 -42.55
C VAL A 483 64.62 -10.56 -42.10
N CYS A 484 64.68 -9.91 -40.94
CA CYS A 484 63.55 -9.19 -40.32
C CYS A 484 63.97 -7.80 -39.81
N GLY A 485 63.30 -6.75 -40.29
CA GLY A 485 63.47 -5.38 -39.82
C GLY A 485 62.40 -4.96 -38.81
N PHE A 486 62.75 -4.10 -37.86
CA PHE A 486 61.86 -3.57 -36.84
C PHE A 486 61.89 -2.04 -36.82
N THR A 487 60.73 -1.41 -37.01
CA THR A 487 60.54 0.05 -36.89
C THR A 487 59.36 0.37 -35.95
N SER A 488 59.17 1.65 -35.60
CA SER A 488 58.15 2.15 -34.67
C SER A 488 57.78 3.60 -35.00
N SER A 489 56.73 4.15 -34.39
CA SER A 489 56.30 5.53 -34.67
C SER A 489 57.28 6.57 -34.10
N ALA A 490 57.59 6.42 -32.82
CA ALA A 490 58.48 7.27 -32.04
C ALA A 490 59.72 6.51 -31.55
N GLN A 491 60.63 7.23 -30.90
CA GLN A 491 61.72 6.65 -30.12
C GLN A 491 61.20 6.13 -28.77
N GLY A 492 61.92 5.19 -28.14
CA GLY A 492 61.55 4.63 -26.83
C GLY A 492 60.58 3.44 -26.86
N GLU A 493 59.98 3.11 -28.01
CA GLU A 493 59.00 2.02 -28.15
C GLU A 493 59.58 0.58 -28.05
N GLY A 494 60.87 0.44 -27.69
CA GLY A 494 61.47 -0.82 -27.23
C GLY A 494 62.09 -1.74 -28.31
N ARG A 495 62.32 -1.25 -29.53
CA ARG A 495 62.91 -2.02 -30.65
C ARG A 495 64.21 -2.73 -30.28
N SER A 496 65.16 -2.03 -29.66
CA SER A 496 66.45 -2.59 -29.25
C SER A 496 66.29 -3.71 -28.21
N THR A 497 65.27 -3.61 -27.34
CA THR A 497 64.94 -4.66 -26.35
C THR A 497 64.34 -5.88 -27.03
N TRP A 498 63.45 -5.68 -28.01
CA TRP A 498 62.89 -6.75 -28.84
C TRP A 498 63.97 -7.51 -29.62
N ILE A 499 64.85 -6.79 -30.33
CA ILE A 499 65.94 -7.39 -31.10
C ILE A 499 66.92 -8.13 -30.20
N ARG A 500 67.29 -7.57 -29.03
CA ARG A 500 68.12 -8.28 -28.04
C ARG A 500 67.48 -9.59 -27.59
N LEU A 501 66.21 -9.56 -27.21
CA LEU A 501 65.51 -10.73 -26.67
C LEU A 501 65.30 -11.81 -27.74
N LEU A 502 64.87 -11.44 -28.94
CA LEU A 502 64.70 -12.39 -30.06
C LEU A 502 66.05 -12.95 -30.55
N GLY A 503 67.10 -12.14 -30.64
CA GLY A 503 68.44 -12.61 -31.00
C GLY A 503 69.02 -13.58 -29.97
N GLN A 504 68.78 -13.34 -28.67
CA GLN A 504 69.15 -14.29 -27.61
C GLN A 504 68.37 -15.61 -27.72
N ALA A 505 67.07 -15.56 -28.02
CA ALA A 505 66.24 -16.76 -28.22
C ALA A 505 66.63 -17.57 -29.48
N ALA A 506 66.94 -16.91 -30.59
CA ALA A 506 67.42 -17.55 -31.81
C ALA A 506 68.80 -18.19 -31.62
N SER A 507 69.72 -17.50 -30.95
CA SER A 507 71.05 -18.02 -30.60
C SER A 507 70.97 -19.27 -29.70
N GLN A 508 70.05 -19.31 -28.73
CA GLN A 508 69.77 -20.49 -27.91
C GLN A 508 69.20 -21.68 -28.69
N ARG A 509 68.77 -21.49 -29.93
CA ARG A 509 68.34 -22.56 -30.85
C ARG A 509 69.44 -23.05 -31.79
N GLY A 510 70.67 -22.57 -31.64
CA GLY A 510 71.82 -22.93 -32.49
C GLY A 510 71.91 -22.15 -33.80
N LEU A 511 71.00 -21.19 -34.04
CA LEU A 511 71.05 -20.32 -35.21
C LEU A 511 72.15 -19.25 -35.02
N ARG A 512 72.87 -18.94 -36.10
CA ARG A 512 73.83 -17.82 -36.14
C ARG A 512 73.03 -16.52 -36.28
N VAL A 513 73.25 -15.54 -35.41
CA VAL A 513 72.46 -14.29 -35.42
C VAL A 513 73.34 -13.10 -35.80
N LEU A 514 72.99 -12.42 -36.90
CA LEU A 514 73.46 -11.07 -37.20
C LEU A 514 72.43 -10.06 -36.69
N THR A 515 72.88 -9.03 -35.99
CA THR A 515 72.03 -7.89 -35.63
C THR A 515 72.63 -6.59 -36.14
N VAL A 516 71.80 -5.72 -36.68
CA VAL A 516 72.21 -4.51 -37.41
C VAL A 516 71.43 -3.33 -36.82
N ALA A 517 72.05 -2.49 -35.99
CA ALA A 517 71.32 -1.53 -35.15
C ALA A 517 72.03 -0.20 -34.94
N THR A 518 71.26 0.89 -34.81
CA THR A 518 71.81 2.26 -34.68
C THR A 518 72.53 2.55 -33.36
N ARG A 519 72.40 1.67 -32.36
CA ARG A 519 73.18 1.68 -31.11
C ARG A 519 73.50 0.25 -30.69
N PRO A 520 74.71 -0.05 -30.16
CA PRO A 520 75.00 -1.35 -29.58
C PRO A 520 74.12 -1.60 -28.34
N SER A 521 73.63 -2.82 -28.17
CA SER A 521 72.79 -3.18 -27.03
C SER A 521 73.65 -3.27 -25.76
N PRO A 522 73.35 -2.52 -24.68
CA PRO A 522 74.20 -2.51 -23.50
C PRO A 522 74.18 -3.85 -22.76
N ASN A 523 75.38 -4.42 -22.57
CA ASN A 523 75.68 -5.61 -21.76
C ASN A 523 75.05 -6.94 -22.22
N GLY A 524 75.58 -7.51 -23.31
CA GLY A 524 75.65 -8.97 -23.51
C GLY A 524 77.08 -9.48 -23.26
N LYS A 525 77.33 -10.19 -22.14
CA LYS A 525 78.63 -10.86 -21.88
C LYS A 525 78.81 -12.03 -22.87
N GLY A 526 79.37 -11.75 -24.04
CA GLY A 526 79.57 -12.73 -25.12
C GLY A 526 79.58 -12.11 -26.52
N ALA A 527 79.03 -10.90 -26.69
CA ALA A 527 79.17 -10.13 -27.92
C ALA A 527 80.59 -9.55 -28.01
N ARG A 528 81.35 -9.92 -29.04
CA ARG A 528 82.67 -9.35 -29.35
C ARG A 528 82.49 -8.26 -30.40
N GLU A 529 82.84 -7.02 -30.07
CA GLU A 529 82.79 -5.90 -31.02
C GLU A 529 83.83 -6.11 -32.12
N VAL A 530 83.47 -5.83 -33.38
CA VAL A 530 84.38 -6.02 -34.53
C VAL A 530 85.49 -4.98 -34.44
N VAL A 531 86.74 -5.43 -34.35
CA VAL A 531 87.94 -4.58 -34.41
C VAL A 531 88.87 -5.20 -35.42
N VAL A 532 89.15 -4.47 -36.50
CA VAL A 532 90.13 -4.86 -37.53
C VAL A 532 91.46 -4.21 -37.16
N ASN A 533 92.52 -5.00 -37.05
CA ASN A 533 93.87 -4.49 -36.80
C ASN A 533 94.52 -4.03 -38.12
N GLU A 534 95.16 -2.88 -38.10
CA GLU A 534 96.07 -2.43 -39.16
C GLU A 534 97.45 -3.09 -39.05
N MET A 535 98.24 -3.04 -40.12
CA MET A 535 99.60 -3.60 -40.17
C MET A 535 100.60 -2.78 -39.32
N PRO A 536 101.66 -3.41 -38.78
CA PRO A 536 102.66 -2.71 -37.97
C PRO A 536 103.66 -1.94 -38.84
N ASP A 537 104.07 -0.76 -38.38
CA ASP A 537 105.32 -0.11 -38.79
C ASP A 537 106.06 0.44 -37.55
N SER A 538 107.32 0.82 -37.70
CA SER A 538 108.32 0.82 -36.63
C SER A 538 108.98 2.18 -36.35
N SER A 539 109.16 2.52 -35.07
CA SER A 539 110.36 3.20 -34.53
C SER A 539 110.25 3.51 -33.01
N ASP A 540 111.41 3.69 -32.37
CA ASP A 540 111.60 3.81 -30.92
C ASP A 540 111.17 5.14 -30.28
N ALA A 541 110.77 5.09 -28.99
CA ALA A 541 111.55 5.69 -27.88
C ALA A 541 110.92 5.47 -26.48
N ARG A 542 111.73 5.61 -25.43
CA ARG A 542 111.43 5.53 -23.98
C ARG A 542 112.08 6.73 -23.25
N PRO A 543 111.91 6.95 -21.92
CA PRO A 543 110.70 6.86 -21.07
C PRO A 543 110.59 8.03 -20.05
N ARG A 544 109.45 8.18 -19.33
CA ARG A 544 109.34 8.31 -17.83
C ARG A 544 107.97 8.82 -17.34
N THR A 545 107.69 8.50 -16.07
CA THR A 545 106.51 8.82 -15.23
C THR A 545 106.87 9.82 -14.12
N PRO A 546 105.96 10.24 -13.20
CA PRO A 546 104.54 10.60 -13.34
C PRO A 546 104.19 11.95 -12.64
N ALA A 547 103.02 12.55 -12.94
CA ALA A 547 102.41 13.60 -12.12
C ALA A 547 100.89 13.74 -12.34
N SER A 548 100.22 14.46 -11.43
CA SER A 548 98.84 15.00 -11.55
C SER A 548 98.76 16.12 -12.62
N GLU A 549 97.60 16.64 -13.06
CA GLU A 549 96.27 16.74 -12.43
C GLU A 549 95.13 16.94 -13.47
N LYS A 550 93.86 16.92 -13.01
CA LYS A 550 92.60 17.39 -13.64
C LYS A 550 92.61 17.89 -15.10
N SER A 551 91.72 17.34 -15.94
CA SER A 551 91.27 17.99 -17.18
C SER A 551 89.76 17.83 -17.45
N SER A 552 89.21 18.78 -18.22
CA SER A 552 87.78 18.91 -18.58
C SER A 552 87.30 17.89 -19.63
N PRO A 553 85.99 17.80 -19.96
CA PRO A 553 85.44 16.68 -20.75
C PRO A 553 85.90 16.66 -22.21
N ALA A 554 86.08 15.45 -22.75
CA ALA A 554 86.41 15.21 -24.14
C ALA A 554 85.21 15.41 -25.08
N SER A 555 85.45 16.00 -26.25
CA SER A 555 84.45 16.17 -27.31
C SER A 555 84.00 14.83 -27.91
N PRO A 556 82.69 14.61 -28.17
CA PRO A 556 82.19 13.32 -28.65
C PRO A 556 82.59 12.98 -30.09
N ALA A 557 82.87 13.99 -30.92
CA ALA A 557 83.01 13.89 -32.37
C ALA A 557 84.02 12.83 -32.86
N ALA A 558 85.15 12.66 -32.16
CA ALA A 558 86.17 11.68 -32.56
C ALA A 558 85.64 10.23 -32.58
N SER A 559 84.72 9.90 -31.67
CA SER A 559 84.17 8.54 -31.53
C SER A 559 83.14 8.20 -32.61
N GLU A 560 82.41 9.19 -33.13
CA GLU A 560 81.47 9.00 -34.24
C GLU A 560 82.21 8.86 -35.56
N SER A 561 83.27 9.64 -35.79
CA SER A 561 84.14 9.52 -36.97
C SER A 561 84.75 8.12 -37.12
N GLN A 562 85.32 7.56 -36.04
CA GLN A 562 85.87 6.19 -36.07
C GLN A 562 84.78 5.14 -36.30
N LYS A 563 83.62 5.24 -35.64
CA LYS A 563 82.53 4.26 -35.80
C LYS A 563 81.88 4.33 -37.18
N ALA A 564 81.77 5.52 -37.78
CA ALA A 564 81.28 5.70 -39.14
C ALA A 564 82.26 5.15 -40.18
N ALA A 565 83.58 5.31 -39.98
CA ALA A 565 84.61 4.72 -40.84
C ALA A 565 84.61 3.18 -40.75
N LEU A 566 84.51 2.61 -39.53
CA LEU A 566 84.45 1.17 -39.34
C LEU A 566 83.22 0.55 -40.02
N ALA A 567 82.04 1.16 -39.83
CA ALA A 567 80.80 0.73 -40.47
C ALA A 567 80.82 0.90 -42.01
N HIS A 568 81.59 1.86 -42.54
CA HIS A 568 81.78 2.01 -43.98
C HIS A 568 82.48 0.79 -44.58
N ASN A 569 83.59 0.33 -43.98
CA ASN A 569 84.31 -0.85 -44.48
C ASN A 569 83.46 -2.14 -44.41
N ILE A 570 82.65 -2.28 -43.35
CA ILE A 570 81.78 -3.44 -43.12
C ILE A 570 80.67 -3.57 -44.18
N LEU A 571 80.12 -2.46 -44.67
CA LEU A 571 79.06 -2.47 -45.70
C LEU A 571 79.58 -2.51 -47.14
N SER A 572 80.84 -2.14 -47.38
CA SER A 572 81.48 -2.28 -48.70
C SER A 572 82.10 -3.67 -48.94
N HIS A 573 82.37 -4.44 -47.88
CA HIS A 573 82.98 -5.78 -47.91
C HIS A 573 82.11 -6.82 -47.17
N PRO A 574 80.88 -7.10 -47.64
CA PRO A 574 79.92 -7.96 -46.92
C PRO A 574 80.41 -9.40 -46.72
N GLU A 575 81.34 -9.89 -47.55
CA GLU A 575 81.97 -11.20 -47.43
C GLU A 575 82.74 -11.38 -46.10
N GLN A 576 83.37 -10.33 -45.57
CA GLN A 576 84.11 -10.40 -44.29
C GLN A 576 83.17 -10.67 -43.11
N VAL A 577 81.92 -10.21 -43.19
CA VAL A 577 80.86 -10.51 -42.22
C VAL A 577 80.34 -11.93 -42.41
N ALA A 578 80.24 -12.41 -43.64
CA ALA A 578 79.83 -13.78 -43.93
C ALA A 578 80.84 -14.80 -43.36
N GLU A 579 82.14 -14.59 -43.58
CA GLU A 579 83.20 -15.42 -42.97
C GLU A 579 83.10 -15.44 -41.44
N GLN A 580 82.88 -14.29 -40.80
CA GLN A 580 82.70 -14.17 -39.35
C GLN A 580 81.41 -14.80 -38.79
N LEU A 581 80.43 -15.13 -39.65
CA LEU A 581 79.21 -15.86 -39.27
C LEU A 581 79.34 -17.37 -39.51
N ILE A 582 80.12 -17.77 -40.53
CA ILE A 582 80.26 -19.16 -41.00
C ILE A 582 81.40 -19.91 -40.29
N ALA A 583 82.45 -19.21 -39.83
CA ALA A 583 83.62 -19.83 -39.21
C ALA A 583 83.26 -20.73 -37.99
N PRO A 584 83.97 -21.84 -37.75
CA PRO A 584 83.65 -22.77 -36.66
C PRO A 584 83.60 -22.07 -35.28
N ASP A 585 84.66 -21.33 -34.96
CA ASP A 585 84.83 -20.60 -33.70
C ASP A 585 84.14 -19.22 -33.67
N ALA A 586 83.27 -18.92 -34.64
CA ALA A 586 82.52 -17.67 -34.69
C ALA A 586 81.69 -17.45 -33.41
N PRO A 587 81.48 -16.19 -32.97
CA PRO A 587 80.47 -15.90 -31.95
C PRO A 587 79.07 -16.29 -32.47
N PRO A 588 78.14 -16.71 -31.61
CA PRO A 588 76.79 -17.08 -32.05
C PRO A 588 75.90 -15.84 -32.34
N VAL A 589 76.33 -14.65 -31.91
CA VAL A 589 75.70 -13.36 -32.23
C VAL A 589 76.78 -12.35 -32.67
N VAL A 590 76.60 -11.77 -33.86
CA VAL A 590 77.40 -10.68 -34.42
C VAL A 590 76.57 -9.38 -34.39
N HIS A 591 77.23 -8.25 -34.12
CA HIS A 591 76.59 -6.93 -34.04
C HIS A 591 77.26 -5.95 -35.00
N ILE A 592 76.49 -5.38 -35.93
CA ILE A 592 76.91 -4.29 -36.82
C ILE A 592 76.24 -2.99 -36.37
N PRO A 593 76.99 -1.91 -36.11
CA PRO A 593 76.40 -0.59 -35.88
C PRO A 593 75.91 0.02 -37.20
N LEU A 594 74.65 0.49 -37.24
CA LEU A 594 74.18 1.39 -38.29
C LEU A 594 74.63 2.82 -37.97
N PRO A 595 75.50 3.44 -38.77
CA PRO A 595 75.93 4.82 -38.56
C PRO A 595 74.83 5.82 -38.96
N GLY A 596 74.88 7.03 -38.39
CA GLY A 596 73.97 8.13 -38.69
C GLY A 596 74.25 8.81 -40.03
N TRP A 597 74.25 8.06 -41.14
CA TRP A 597 74.51 8.58 -42.49
C TRP A 597 73.29 9.25 -43.12
N VAL A 598 73.56 10.21 -44.00
CA VAL A 598 72.62 10.68 -45.03
C VAL A 598 72.59 9.64 -46.16
N TRP A 599 71.40 9.14 -46.52
CA TRP A 599 71.24 7.99 -47.41
C TRP A 599 71.34 8.34 -48.91
N SER A 600 72.59 8.37 -49.42
CA SER A 600 72.87 8.52 -50.86
C SER A 600 72.37 7.33 -51.69
N TYR A 601 72.35 7.49 -53.02
CA TYR A 601 72.06 6.39 -53.95
C TYR A 601 73.07 5.25 -53.84
N GLU A 602 74.35 5.58 -53.68
CA GLU A 602 75.45 4.61 -53.53
C GLU A 602 75.32 3.82 -52.21
N ARG A 603 75.04 4.50 -51.08
CA ARG A 603 74.80 3.83 -49.79
C ARG A 603 73.61 2.88 -49.83
N ARG A 604 72.54 3.23 -50.56
CA ARG A 604 71.40 2.31 -50.78
C ARG A 604 71.79 1.09 -51.61
N LYS A 605 72.65 1.26 -52.62
CA LYS A 605 73.17 0.15 -53.44
C LYS A 605 74.09 -0.77 -52.63
N GLU A 606 74.99 -0.23 -51.81
CA GLU A 606 75.82 -0.99 -50.88
C GLU A 606 74.96 -1.78 -49.88
N TRP A 607 74.04 -1.12 -49.19
CA TRP A 607 73.10 -1.74 -48.24
C TRP A 607 72.30 -2.89 -48.86
N HIS A 608 71.74 -2.67 -50.06
CA HIS A 608 71.02 -3.71 -50.78
C HIS A 608 71.94 -4.88 -51.16
N THR A 609 73.17 -4.59 -51.61
CA THR A 609 74.16 -5.63 -51.99
C THR A 609 74.59 -6.45 -50.77
N ALA A 610 74.84 -5.81 -49.63
CA ALA A 610 75.19 -6.46 -48.38
C ALA A 610 74.05 -7.35 -47.85
N LEU A 611 72.80 -6.84 -47.83
CA LEU A 611 71.62 -7.65 -47.51
C LEU A 611 71.45 -8.86 -48.45
N GLN A 612 71.62 -8.67 -49.76
CA GLN A 612 71.53 -9.74 -50.77
C GLN A 612 72.68 -10.75 -50.69
N HIS A 613 73.82 -10.37 -50.12
CA HIS A 613 74.92 -11.30 -49.82
C HIS A 613 74.61 -12.11 -48.56
N TRP A 614 74.27 -11.44 -47.44
CA TRP A 614 74.01 -12.13 -46.16
C TRP A 614 72.72 -12.96 -46.16
N TYR A 615 71.72 -12.62 -46.97
CA TYR A 615 70.49 -13.41 -47.14
C TYR A 615 70.74 -14.83 -47.68
N LYS A 616 71.85 -15.05 -48.40
CA LYS A 616 72.24 -16.35 -48.97
C LYS A 616 72.96 -17.27 -47.97
N ILE A 617 73.19 -16.82 -46.74
CA ILE A 617 73.83 -17.66 -45.73
C ILE A 617 72.76 -18.52 -45.06
N GLU A 618 72.84 -19.84 -45.29
CA GLU A 618 71.97 -20.82 -44.65
C GLU A 618 72.00 -20.71 -43.12
N ASN A 619 70.85 -20.94 -42.46
CA ASN A 619 70.72 -20.99 -40.99
C ASN A 619 71.12 -19.70 -40.23
N VAL A 620 71.27 -18.56 -40.92
CA VAL A 620 71.48 -17.24 -40.32
C VAL A 620 70.15 -16.50 -40.07
N VAL A 621 70.08 -15.77 -38.96
CA VAL A 621 69.01 -14.82 -38.62
C VAL A 621 69.57 -13.40 -38.65
N ILE A 622 68.97 -12.49 -39.42
CA ILE A 622 69.38 -11.10 -39.53
C ILE A 622 68.28 -10.18 -38.97
N LEU A 623 68.55 -9.53 -37.83
CA LEU A 623 67.61 -8.63 -37.16
C LEU A 623 68.07 -7.17 -37.31
N VAL A 624 67.29 -6.34 -38.02
CA VAL A 624 67.64 -4.94 -38.33
C VAL A 624 66.83 -3.98 -37.44
N GLU A 625 67.49 -3.15 -36.62
CA GLU A 625 66.83 -2.01 -35.96
C GLU A 625 66.83 -0.80 -36.88
N LEU A 626 65.64 -0.46 -37.36
CA LEU A 626 65.42 0.73 -38.17
C LEU A 626 65.14 1.94 -37.26
N PRO A 627 65.50 3.17 -37.68
CA PRO A 627 65.01 4.38 -37.02
C PRO A 627 63.46 4.45 -37.03
N PRO A 628 62.84 5.36 -36.25
CA PRO A 628 61.40 5.53 -36.28
C PRO A 628 60.90 5.90 -37.67
N ALA A 629 59.71 5.46 -38.08
CA ALA A 629 59.19 5.69 -39.43
C ALA A 629 58.83 7.17 -39.73
N SER A 630 58.82 8.03 -38.72
CA SER A 630 58.85 9.50 -38.86
C SER A 630 60.14 10.04 -39.50
N VAL A 631 61.21 9.24 -39.53
CA VAL A 631 62.53 9.59 -40.08
C VAL A 631 62.65 9.03 -41.51
N PRO A 632 62.83 9.86 -42.56
CA PRO A 632 62.86 9.40 -43.96
C PRO A 632 63.87 8.28 -44.24
N GLU A 633 65.01 8.30 -43.56
CA GLU A 633 66.07 7.31 -43.63
C GLU A 633 65.60 5.91 -43.20
N ALA A 634 64.60 5.81 -42.32
CA ALA A 634 64.00 4.53 -41.93
C ALA A 634 63.24 3.88 -43.09
N VAL A 635 62.53 4.68 -43.89
CA VAL A 635 61.77 4.23 -45.06
C VAL A 635 62.72 3.76 -46.17
N LEU A 636 63.80 4.52 -46.42
CA LEU A 636 64.83 4.18 -47.39
C LEU A 636 65.63 2.91 -47.03
N LEU A 637 65.89 2.70 -45.74
CA LEU A 637 66.47 1.44 -45.24
C LEU A 637 65.51 0.26 -45.41
N ALA A 638 64.22 0.46 -45.10
CA ALA A 638 63.18 -0.56 -45.07
C ALA A 638 62.75 -1.08 -46.45
N GLU A 639 62.85 -0.25 -47.49
CA GLU A 639 62.48 -0.55 -48.89
C GLU A 639 63.03 -1.91 -49.38
N HIS A 640 64.24 -2.27 -48.95
CA HIS A 640 64.95 -3.47 -49.39
C HIS A 640 65.02 -4.58 -48.33
N VAL A 641 64.31 -4.43 -47.20
CA VAL A 641 64.24 -5.46 -46.15
C VAL A 641 63.12 -6.45 -46.48
N PRO A 642 63.39 -7.76 -46.62
CA PRO A 642 62.39 -8.74 -47.05
C PRO A 642 61.13 -8.81 -46.18
N GLN A 643 61.25 -8.54 -44.88
CA GLN A 643 60.15 -8.67 -43.90
C GLN A 643 60.25 -7.55 -42.85
N LEU A 644 59.22 -6.70 -42.76
CA LEU A 644 59.16 -5.55 -41.85
C LEU A 644 58.09 -5.75 -40.78
N VAL A 645 58.48 -5.58 -39.51
CA VAL A 645 57.58 -5.65 -38.35
C VAL A 645 57.42 -4.27 -37.72
N TRP A 646 56.17 -3.88 -37.49
CA TRP A 646 55.82 -2.62 -36.82
C TRP A 646 55.70 -2.81 -35.31
N LEU A 647 56.51 -2.12 -34.53
CA LEU A 647 56.39 -2.03 -33.07
C LEU A 647 55.57 -0.80 -32.68
N SER A 648 54.64 -1.01 -31.73
CA SER A 648 53.83 0.04 -31.12
C SER A 648 53.95 -0.04 -29.61
N GLY A 649 54.42 1.03 -28.96
CA GLY A 649 54.39 1.20 -27.50
C GLY A 649 53.09 1.81 -27.00
N GLY A 650 52.80 1.67 -25.70
CA GLY A 650 51.63 2.23 -25.01
C GLY A 650 51.51 3.77 -24.98
N GLU A 651 52.40 4.49 -25.67
CA GLU A 651 52.36 5.96 -25.83
C GLU A 651 52.13 6.39 -27.29
N ALA A 652 52.09 5.46 -28.25
CA ALA A 652 51.97 5.77 -29.67
C ALA A 652 50.61 6.43 -30.01
N ASP A 653 50.66 7.47 -30.85
CA ASP A 653 49.47 8.15 -31.37
C ASP A 653 48.89 7.40 -32.59
N PRO A 654 47.56 7.13 -32.63
CA PRO A 654 46.91 6.48 -33.76
C PRO A 654 47.03 7.19 -35.11
N GLY A 655 46.99 8.52 -35.12
CA GLY A 655 47.02 9.32 -36.34
C GLY A 655 48.41 9.33 -36.97
N GLN A 656 49.44 9.55 -36.15
CA GLN A 656 50.83 9.45 -36.57
C GLN A 656 51.17 8.03 -37.06
N THR A 657 50.83 7.01 -36.26
CA THR A 657 51.04 5.58 -36.59
C THR A 657 50.45 5.21 -37.95
N ARG A 658 49.23 5.66 -38.25
CA ARG A 658 48.58 5.39 -39.54
C ARG A 658 49.33 6.05 -40.71
N LYS A 659 49.67 7.34 -40.59
CA LYS A 659 50.34 8.12 -41.65
C LYS A 659 51.72 7.53 -42.01
N GLU A 660 52.46 7.07 -41.01
CA GLU A 660 53.78 6.47 -41.20
C GLU A 660 53.68 5.07 -41.84
N LEU A 661 52.70 4.26 -41.44
CA LEU A 661 52.39 2.98 -42.11
C LEU A 661 51.91 3.16 -43.55
N GLU A 662 51.14 4.21 -43.84
CA GLU A 662 50.78 4.59 -45.21
C GLU A 662 52.03 4.98 -46.01
N THR A 663 52.96 5.74 -45.42
CA THR A 663 54.25 6.09 -46.06
C THR A 663 55.09 4.84 -46.38
N LEU A 664 55.21 3.89 -45.45
CA LEU A 664 55.90 2.61 -45.68
C LEU A 664 55.22 1.76 -46.77
N ARG A 665 53.88 1.75 -46.83
CA ARG A 665 53.11 1.08 -47.91
C ARG A 665 53.34 1.73 -49.27
N HIS A 666 53.37 3.06 -49.34
CA HIS A 666 53.70 3.79 -50.58
C HIS A 666 55.14 3.53 -51.04
N ALA A 667 56.08 3.40 -50.10
CA ALA A 667 57.46 2.96 -50.35
C ALA A 667 57.63 1.44 -50.54
N ARG A 668 56.53 0.70 -50.78
CA ARG A 668 56.50 -0.75 -51.08
C ARG A 668 57.18 -1.66 -50.03
N CYS A 669 57.38 -1.19 -48.80
CA CYS A 669 58.00 -1.96 -47.73
C CYS A 669 57.10 -3.14 -47.32
N ASN A 670 57.65 -4.35 -47.20
CA ASN A 670 56.86 -5.56 -46.93
C ASN A 670 56.47 -5.68 -45.44
N LEU A 671 55.40 -5.00 -45.04
CA LEU A 671 54.84 -5.02 -43.68
C LEU A 671 54.15 -6.36 -43.36
N VAL A 672 54.87 -7.27 -42.68
CA VAL A 672 54.38 -8.63 -42.34
C VAL A 672 53.42 -8.60 -41.15
N GLY A 673 53.60 -7.69 -40.20
CA GLY A 673 52.71 -7.59 -39.04
C GLY A 673 53.06 -6.51 -38.03
N ALA A 674 52.22 -6.38 -37.02
CA ALA A 674 52.39 -5.44 -35.92
C ALA A 674 52.62 -6.16 -34.58
N VAL A 675 53.16 -5.43 -33.61
CA VAL A 675 53.52 -5.93 -32.29
C VAL A 675 53.25 -4.86 -31.24
N LEU A 676 52.57 -5.23 -30.14
CA LEU A 676 52.33 -4.32 -29.01
C LEU A 676 53.41 -4.52 -27.94
N ASN A 677 54.07 -3.43 -27.55
CA ASN A 677 54.98 -3.37 -26.42
C ASN A 677 54.31 -2.69 -25.21
N ARG A 678 54.42 -3.32 -24.03
CA ARG A 678 53.66 -3.04 -22.80
C ARG A 678 52.14 -3.24 -22.95
N GLU A 679 51.71 -4.47 -23.17
CA GLU A 679 50.29 -4.83 -23.00
C GLU A 679 49.86 -4.68 -21.52
N THR A 680 48.95 -3.75 -21.23
CA THR A 680 48.40 -3.54 -19.88
C THR A 680 47.29 -4.55 -19.59
N VAL A 681 47.68 -5.77 -19.20
CA VAL A 681 46.76 -6.91 -18.97
C VAL A 681 45.72 -6.61 -17.88
N PRO A 682 44.40 -6.78 -18.14
CA PRO A 682 43.34 -6.45 -17.19
C PRO A 682 43.21 -7.50 -16.06
N VAL A 683 43.86 -7.24 -14.93
CA VAL A 683 43.89 -8.14 -13.75
C VAL A 683 42.49 -8.41 -13.17
N ILE A 684 41.58 -7.42 -13.20
CA ILE A 684 40.29 -7.51 -12.51
C ILE A 684 39.41 -8.67 -13.03
N ARG A 685 39.52 -9.08 -14.31
CA ARG A 685 38.64 -10.13 -14.88
C ARG A 685 38.79 -11.51 -14.21
N LYS A 686 39.96 -11.81 -13.63
CA LYS A 686 40.14 -13.03 -12.80
C LYS A 686 39.70 -12.81 -11.35
N ASN A 687 39.99 -11.65 -10.78
CA ASN A 687 39.80 -11.41 -9.35
C ASN A 687 38.35 -11.06 -8.97
N LEU A 688 37.55 -10.46 -9.87
CA LEU A 688 36.17 -10.04 -9.55
C LEU A 688 35.31 -11.21 -9.04
N LEU A 689 35.39 -12.37 -9.70
CA LEU A 689 34.68 -13.59 -9.29
C LEU A 689 35.10 -14.11 -7.91
N GLN A 690 36.36 -13.87 -7.52
CA GLN A 690 36.91 -14.23 -6.20
C GLN A 690 36.50 -13.23 -5.11
N TRP A 691 36.16 -11.99 -5.49
CA TRP A 691 35.79 -10.92 -4.56
C TRP A 691 34.27 -10.85 -4.32
N MET A 692 33.43 -11.34 -5.23
CA MET A 692 31.98 -11.46 -5.01
C MET A 692 31.60 -12.22 -3.71
N PRO A 693 32.18 -13.39 -3.36
CA PRO A 693 31.88 -14.03 -2.09
C PRO A 693 32.36 -13.20 -0.88
N ALA A 694 33.49 -12.50 -0.97
CA ALA A 694 33.97 -11.63 0.11
C ALA A 694 33.04 -10.42 0.34
N ILE A 695 32.51 -9.82 -0.73
CA ILE A 695 31.55 -8.72 -0.66
C ILE A 695 30.19 -9.21 -0.13
N ALA A 696 29.74 -10.40 -0.54
CA ALA A 696 28.55 -11.04 0.00
C ALA A 696 28.69 -11.37 1.50
N VAL A 697 29.86 -11.83 1.94
CA VAL A 697 30.17 -12.07 3.36
C VAL A 697 30.21 -10.75 4.15
N LEU A 698 30.77 -9.67 3.60
CA LEU A 698 30.76 -8.35 4.25
C LEU A 698 29.33 -7.79 4.44
N LEU A 699 28.47 -7.95 3.43
CA LEU A 699 27.05 -7.61 3.54
C LEU A 699 26.31 -8.53 4.53
N ALA A 700 26.60 -9.84 4.54
CA ALA A 700 26.01 -10.78 5.48
C ALA A 700 26.42 -10.49 6.94
N LEU A 701 27.69 -10.15 7.21
CA LEU A 701 28.13 -9.74 8.54
C LEU A 701 27.42 -8.47 9.02
N SER A 702 27.13 -7.52 8.11
CA SER A 702 26.35 -6.31 8.46
C SER A 702 24.90 -6.59 8.85
N ALA A 703 24.38 -7.78 8.55
CA ALA A 703 23.04 -8.23 8.95
C ALA A 703 23.03 -9.14 10.20
N LEU A 704 24.20 -9.58 10.70
CA LEU A 704 24.29 -10.62 11.73
C LEU A 704 24.39 -10.10 13.18
N THR A 705 24.30 -8.79 13.41
CA THR A 705 24.34 -8.18 14.74
C THR A 705 22.99 -8.13 15.46
N ALA A 706 21.96 -8.79 14.92
CA ALA A 706 20.56 -8.58 15.31
C ALA A 706 19.72 -9.85 15.53
N GLN A 707 20.29 -10.92 16.12
CA GLN A 707 19.57 -11.82 17.05
C GLN A 707 20.51 -12.87 17.67
N ALA A 708 20.45 -13.02 19.00
CA ALA A 708 21.04 -14.13 19.74
C ALA A 708 19.94 -15.15 20.11
N THR A 709 20.34 -16.42 20.16
CA THR A 709 19.52 -17.62 20.33
C THR A 709 18.76 -17.73 21.64
N ASP A 710 17.61 -18.41 21.61
CA ASP A 710 17.50 -19.76 22.22
C ASP A 710 16.26 -20.54 21.72
N PRO A 711 16.44 -21.83 21.38
CA PRO A 711 15.34 -22.80 21.37
C PRO A 711 15.68 -24.08 22.17
N ALA A 712 14.71 -24.61 22.93
CA ALA A 712 14.86 -25.83 23.71
C ALA A 712 14.55 -27.13 22.92
N VAL A 713 15.01 -28.26 23.45
CA VAL A 713 14.97 -29.60 22.83
C VAL A 713 13.63 -30.30 23.01
N ALA A 714 13.23 -31.09 22.00
CA ALA A 714 12.34 -32.25 22.15
C ALA A 714 12.85 -33.38 21.23
N ASP A 715 12.92 -34.60 21.75
CA ASP A 715 13.39 -35.81 21.06
C ASP A 715 12.18 -36.70 20.67
N PRO A 716 12.25 -37.54 19.62
CA PRO A 716 11.08 -38.23 19.08
C PRO A 716 10.90 -39.65 19.63
N ASP A 717 9.66 -40.05 19.87
CA ASP A 717 9.28 -41.47 19.97
C ASP A 717 7.87 -41.73 19.40
N ALA A 718 7.61 -42.97 18.99
CA ALA A 718 6.49 -43.39 18.13
C ALA A 718 5.30 -43.99 18.94
N PRO A 719 4.21 -44.57 18.37
CA PRO A 719 3.90 -44.79 16.95
C PRO A 719 2.43 -44.53 16.50
N GLU A 720 2.19 -44.73 15.19
CA GLU A 720 0.88 -44.85 14.53
C GLU A 720 0.18 -46.18 14.87
N PRO A 721 -1.17 -46.24 14.84
CA PRO A 721 -1.81 -47.34 14.10
C PRO A 721 -3.13 -47.01 13.35
N ALA A 722 -3.12 -47.30 12.04
CA ALA A 722 -4.14 -48.02 11.27
C ALA A 722 -5.62 -47.55 11.20
N GLN A 723 -6.08 -47.35 9.95
CA GLN A 723 -7.50 -47.41 9.56
C GLN A 723 -8.01 -48.88 9.46
N PRO A 724 -9.34 -49.10 9.52
CA PRO A 724 -9.92 -50.19 8.73
C PRO A 724 -11.17 -49.81 7.91
N ALA A 725 -11.09 -50.13 6.61
CA ALA A 725 -12.11 -50.65 5.68
C ALA A 725 -13.60 -50.24 5.74
N VAL A 726 -14.10 -49.89 4.54
CA VAL A 726 -15.50 -49.75 4.11
C VAL A 726 -16.31 -51.06 4.21
N GLN A 727 -17.62 -50.97 4.51
CA GLN A 727 -18.62 -51.88 3.94
C GLN A 727 -19.95 -51.20 3.54
N SER A 728 -20.34 -51.47 2.29
CA SER A 728 -21.67 -51.88 1.81
C SER A 728 -22.89 -50.93 1.87
N GLU A 729 -23.46 -50.75 0.68
CA GLU A 729 -24.65 -49.97 0.31
C GLU A 729 -25.98 -50.46 0.92
N THR A 730 -27.01 -49.61 0.84
CA THR A 730 -28.36 -50.07 0.45
C THR A 730 -29.07 -48.97 -0.38
N LYS A 731 -29.82 -49.37 -1.42
CA LYS A 731 -30.48 -48.44 -2.37
C LYS A 731 -31.73 -47.75 -1.79
N PRO A 732 -32.15 -46.60 -2.37
CA PRO A 732 -33.21 -45.77 -1.79
C PRO A 732 -34.61 -46.34 -1.99
N ALA A 733 -35.50 -46.06 -1.03
CA ALA A 733 -36.94 -46.19 -1.18
C ALA A 733 -37.53 -44.86 -1.69
N GLU A 734 -38.15 -44.86 -2.86
CA GLU A 734 -39.04 -43.77 -3.26
C GLU A 734 -40.30 -43.78 -2.37
N THR A 735 -40.58 -42.67 -1.69
CA THR A 735 -41.92 -42.42 -1.15
C THR A 735 -42.40 -41.07 -1.63
N LYS A 736 -43.49 -41.07 -2.40
CA LYS A 736 -44.10 -39.85 -2.96
C LYS A 736 -44.59 -38.95 -1.82
N PRO A 737 -44.44 -37.62 -1.89
CA PRO A 737 -44.91 -36.70 -0.86
C PRO A 737 -46.45 -36.57 -0.90
N SER A 738 -47.16 -37.61 -0.45
CA SER A 738 -48.57 -37.49 -0.08
C SER A 738 -48.66 -36.58 1.13
N PHE A 739 -49.17 -35.36 0.94
CA PHE A 739 -49.28 -34.33 1.97
C PHE A 739 -50.38 -34.66 3.00
N SER A 740 -50.20 -35.77 3.72
CA SER A 740 -51.06 -36.18 4.81
C SER A 740 -50.83 -35.25 5.99
N VAL A 741 -51.80 -34.38 6.26
CA VAL A 741 -51.80 -33.52 7.44
C VAL A 741 -52.08 -34.39 8.67
N LEU A 742 -51.04 -35.09 9.12
CA LEU A 742 -50.96 -35.71 10.43
C LEU A 742 -50.80 -34.61 11.48
N THR A 743 -51.91 -33.90 11.77
CA THR A 743 -52.05 -33.24 13.06
C THR A 743 -51.81 -34.28 14.14
N SER A 744 -50.87 -34.01 15.04
CA SER A 744 -50.48 -34.92 16.11
C SER A 744 -51.68 -35.19 17.01
N ARG A 745 -52.33 -36.36 16.85
CA ARG A 745 -53.53 -36.73 17.64
C ARG A 745 -53.25 -36.80 19.15
N ARG A 746 -51.98 -36.89 19.56
CA ARG A 746 -51.57 -36.65 20.94
C ARG A 746 -51.75 -35.17 21.28
N ARG A 747 -52.77 -34.89 22.07
CA ARG A 747 -52.85 -33.72 22.93
C ARG A 747 -51.80 -33.85 24.05
N ALA A 748 -51.33 -32.74 24.59
CA ALA A 748 -50.62 -32.76 25.88
C ALA A 748 -51.64 -32.94 27.03
N PRO A 749 -51.28 -33.50 28.20
CA PRO A 749 -52.28 -33.89 29.22
C PRO A 749 -53.21 -32.74 29.68
N TRP A 750 -52.67 -31.52 29.81
CA TRP A 750 -53.43 -30.31 30.17
C TRP A 750 -54.45 -29.85 29.10
N GLN A 751 -54.32 -30.34 27.86
CA GLN A 751 -55.20 -30.04 26.72
C GLN A 751 -56.38 -31.03 26.61
N GLU A 752 -56.37 -32.08 27.41
CA GLU A 752 -57.51 -32.99 27.57
C GLU A 752 -58.46 -32.47 28.64
N HIS A 753 -57.91 -31.95 29.75
CA HIS A 753 -58.66 -31.33 30.85
C HIS A 753 -57.99 -30.00 31.25
N PHE A 754 -58.54 -28.87 30.80
CA PHE A 754 -58.01 -27.55 31.20
C PHE A 754 -58.41 -27.24 32.64
N THR A 755 -57.45 -27.29 33.55
CA THR A 755 -57.57 -26.79 34.91
C THR A 755 -57.29 -25.29 34.98
N LEU A 756 -58.09 -24.54 35.73
CA LEU A 756 -57.88 -23.13 36.01
C LEU A 756 -56.65 -22.92 36.90
N GLY A 757 -56.10 -21.71 36.89
CA GLY A 757 -55.01 -21.31 37.77
C GLY A 757 -54.88 -19.80 37.94
N PRO A 758 -53.91 -19.34 38.75
CA PRO A 758 -53.70 -17.91 39.03
C PRO A 758 -53.60 -17.05 37.77
N GLY A 759 -54.31 -15.92 37.77
CA GLY A 759 -54.36 -14.97 36.65
C GLY A 759 -55.32 -15.31 35.52
N ASP A 760 -55.94 -16.49 35.50
CA ASP A 760 -57.09 -16.75 34.61
C ASP A 760 -58.24 -15.79 34.96
N VAL A 761 -59.03 -15.40 33.97
CA VAL A 761 -60.10 -14.41 34.11
C VAL A 761 -61.43 -15.03 33.71
N LEU A 762 -62.44 -14.89 34.57
CA LEU A 762 -63.74 -15.53 34.48
C LEU A 762 -64.88 -14.50 34.54
N ASN A 763 -65.94 -14.77 33.81
CA ASN A 763 -67.23 -14.09 33.96
C ASN A 763 -68.19 -15.01 34.72
N PHE A 764 -68.82 -14.48 35.77
CA PHE A 764 -69.81 -15.19 36.58
C PHE A 764 -71.19 -14.56 36.41
N SER A 765 -72.24 -15.38 36.40
CA SER A 765 -73.64 -14.93 36.47
C SER A 765 -74.53 -16.03 37.03
N LEU A 766 -75.72 -15.70 37.50
CA LEU A 766 -76.72 -16.69 37.95
C LEU A 766 -77.82 -16.83 36.90
N PHE A 767 -78.24 -18.06 36.61
CA PHE A 767 -79.28 -18.35 35.62
C PHE A 767 -80.59 -17.59 35.97
N GLY A 768 -81.06 -16.78 35.03
CA GLY A 768 -82.24 -15.93 35.20
C GLY A 768 -82.00 -14.60 35.93
N GLN A 769 -80.85 -14.39 36.57
CA GLN A 769 -80.56 -13.20 37.39
C GLN A 769 -79.41 -12.35 36.81
N LYS A 770 -79.69 -11.65 35.70
CA LYS A 770 -78.69 -10.86 34.96
C LYS A 770 -78.02 -9.77 35.80
N GLU A 771 -78.73 -9.16 36.76
CA GLU A 771 -78.21 -8.11 37.66
C GLU A 771 -77.04 -8.59 38.55
N LEU A 772 -76.97 -9.89 38.84
CA LEU A 772 -75.89 -10.48 39.64
C LEU A 772 -74.68 -10.92 38.79
N SER A 773 -74.66 -10.61 37.49
CA SER A 773 -73.50 -10.85 36.64
C SER A 773 -72.28 -10.05 37.10
N ARG A 774 -71.11 -10.67 37.11
CA ARG A 774 -69.82 -10.03 37.39
C ARG A 774 -68.84 -10.45 36.30
N LEU A 775 -68.30 -9.46 35.60
CA LEU A 775 -67.36 -9.66 34.51
C LEU A 775 -65.92 -9.51 35.02
N ALA A 776 -64.98 -10.19 34.36
CA ALA A 776 -63.54 -10.07 34.58
C ALA A 776 -63.07 -10.35 36.04
N ILE A 777 -63.67 -11.32 36.74
CA ILE A 777 -63.15 -11.82 38.01
C ILE A 777 -61.89 -12.64 37.72
N SER A 778 -60.74 -12.18 38.20
CA SER A 778 -59.48 -12.92 38.11
C SER A 778 -59.34 -13.96 39.23
N VAL A 779 -58.73 -15.11 38.90
CA VAL A 779 -58.22 -16.06 39.90
C VAL A 779 -56.99 -15.44 40.58
N GLY A 780 -57.00 -15.37 41.91
CA GLY A 780 -55.94 -14.77 42.70
C GLY A 780 -54.59 -15.50 42.62
N PRO A 781 -53.48 -14.89 43.06
CA PRO A 781 -52.17 -15.54 43.17
C PRO A 781 -52.16 -16.79 44.06
N ASP A 782 -53.09 -16.84 45.01
CA ASP A 782 -53.40 -17.95 45.93
C ASP A 782 -54.29 -19.05 45.30
N GLY A 783 -54.79 -18.81 44.09
CA GLY A 783 -55.69 -19.71 43.37
C GLY A 783 -57.19 -19.56 43.68
N ARG A 784 -57.61 -18.54 44.44
CA ARG A 784 -59.01 -18.37 44.86
C ARG A 784 -59.80 -17.41 43.97
N VAL A 785 -61.13 -17.50 44.04
CA VAL A 785 -62.10 -16.56 43.44
C VAL A 785 -63.22 -16.25 44.43
N ASN A 786 -63.75 -15.02 44.31
CA ASN A 786 -64.88 -14.54 45.11
C ASN A 786 -66.04 -14.14 44.19
N TYR A 787 -67.25 -14.64 44.46
CA TYR A 787 -68.46 -14.27 43.71
C TYR A 787 -69.66 -14.14 44.64
N LEU A 788 -70.20 -12.92 44.75
CA LEU A 788 -71.28 -12.57 45.67
C LEU A 788 -70.88 -12.90 47.14
N GLN A 789 -71.66 -13.71 47.86
CA GLN A 789 -71.36 -14.18 49.21
C GLN A 789 -70.40 -15.37 49.24
N ALA A 790 -70.23 -16.10 48.14
CA ALA A 790 -69.28 -17.21 48.05
C ALA A 790 -67.85 -16.65 47.92
N GLN A 791 -67.13 -16.63 49.03
CA GLN A 791 -65.75 -16.16 49.14
C GLN A 791 -64.79 -17.32 49.35
N ASP A 792 -63.50 -17.08 49.10
CA ASP A 792 -62.40 -18.03 49.29
C ASP A 792 -62.50 -19.36 48.51
N ILE A 793 -63.31 -19.38 47.44
CA ILE A 793 -63.51 -20.59 46.64
C ILE A 793 -62.25 -20.89 45.83
N MET A 794 -61.59 -22.00 46.14
CA MET A 794 -60.41 -22.47 45.43
C MET A 794 -60.76 -22.85 43.97
N ALA A 795 -60.26 -22.07 43.01
CA ALA A 795 -60.42 -22.32 41.58
C ALA A 795 -59.19 -23.00 40.96
N ALA A 796 -57.99 -22.72 41.47
CA ALA A 796 -56.77 -23.30 40.93
C ALA A 796 -56.77 -24.84 41.05
N GLY A 797 -56.44 -25.51 39.95
CA GLY A 797 -56.48 -26.96 39.83
C GLY A 797 -57.85 -27.54 39.44
N LEU A 798 -58.94 -26.76 39.47
CA LEU A 798 -60.27 -27.22 39.06
C LEU A 798 -60.56 -26.92 37.59
N THR A 799 -61.41 -27.73 36.97
CA THR A 799 -62.12 -27.40 35.73
C THR A 799 -63.21 -26.35 35.98
N VAL A 800 -63.70 -25.73 34.92
CA VAL A 800 -64.83 -24.77 34.98
C VAL A 800 -66.11 -25.44 35.52
N ASP A 801 -66.31 -26.73 35.26
CA ASP A 801 -67.49 -27.48 35.69
C ASP A 801 -67.44 -27.86 37.18
N GLU A 802 -66.26 -28.24 37.69
CA GLU A 802 -66.03 -28.48 39.12
C GLU A 802 -66.11 -27.19 39.93
N LEU A 803 -65.55 -26.08 39.42
CA LEU A 803 -65.69 -24.77 40.05
C LEU A 803 -67.16 -24.32 40.08
N ARG A 804 -67.94 -24.61 39.03
CA ARG A 804 -69.38 -24.34 39.02
C ARG A 804 -70.11 -25.11 40.13
N ALA A 805 -69.84 -26.41 40.26
CA ALA A 805 -70.46 -27.24 41.30
C ALA A 805 -70.17 -26.71 42.71
N LYS A 806 -68.91 -26.34 43.01
CA LYS A 806 -68.54 -25.73 44.30
C LYS A 806 -69.15 -24.34 44.51
N MET A 807 -69.29 -23.55 43.45
CA MET A 807 -69.91 -22.22 43.54
C MET A 807 -71.42 -22.32 43.78
N ASP A 808 -72.09 -23.30 43.16
CA ASP A 808 -73.51 -23.59 43.43
C ASP A 808 -73.73 -24.16 44.83
N GLU A 809 -72.82 -24.99 45.35
CA GLU A 809 -72.82 -25.45 46.74
C GLU A 809 -72.66 -24.28 47.72
N ALA A 810 -71.64 -23.43 47.54
CA ALA A 810 -71.38 -22.29 48.43
C ALA A 810 -72.47 -21.20 48.38
N LEU A 811 -73.15 -21.03 47.24
CA LEU A 811 -74.27 -20.09 47.11
C LEU A 811 -75.61 -20.65 47.61
N ALA A 812 -75.72 -21.97 47.87
CA ALA A 812 -76.98 -22.59 48.30
C ALA A 812 -77.42 -22.18 49.72
N GLU A 813 -76.51 -21.66 50.56
CA GLU A 813 -76.85 -21.06 51.86
C GLU A 813 -77.65 -19.75 51.70
N TYR A 814 -77.37 -18.99 50.63
CA TYR A 814 -77.91 -17.62 50.42
C TYR A 814 -78.98 -17.55 49.33
N TYR A 815 -78.99 -18.49 48.39
CA TYR A 815 -79.90 -18.52 47.25
C TYR A 815 -80.58 -19.89 47.11
N ARG A 816 -81.85 -19.89 46.71
CA ARG A 816 -82.62 -21.13 46.54
C ARG A 816 -82.32 -21.77 45.18
N ALA A 817 -81.62 -22.90 45.18
CA ALA A 817 -81.20 -23.63 43.98
C ALA A 817 -80.43 -22.76 42.97
N PRO A 818 -79.27 -22.19 43.35
CA PRO A 818 -78.42 -21.43 42.45
C PRO A 818 -77.98 -22.28 41.26
N ARG A 819 -77.72 -21.61 40.14
CA ARG A 819 -77.18 -22.20 38.91
C ARG A 819 -76.23 -21.19 38.29
N THR A 820 -74.96 -21.33 38.64
CA THR A 820 -73.89 -20.41 38.25
C THR A 820 -73.48 -20.70 36.82
N ILE A 821 -73.40 -19.66 36.01
CA ILE A 821 -72.85 -19.71 34.66
C ILE A 821 -71.47 -19.05 34.74
N ILE A 822 -70.44 -19.89 34.68
CA ILE A 822 -69.03 -19.48 34.65
C ILE A 822 -68.55 -19.61 33.20
N THR A 823 -68.08 -18.50 32.63
CA THR A 823 -67.56 -18.42 31.26
C THR A 823 -66.14 -17.82 31.30
N PRO A 824 -65.10 -18.54 30.85
CA PRO A 824 -63.76 -17.97 30.73
C PRO A 824 -63.72 -16.75 29.81
N ALA A 825 -63.02 -15.71 30.26
CA ALA A 825 -62.78 -14.47 29.53
C ALA A 825 -61.34 -14.38 29.00
N ALA A 826 -60.36 -14.87 29.77
CA ALA A 826 -58.97 -15.01 29.34
C ALA A 826 -58.28 -16.17 30.07
N PHE A 827 -57.43 -16.90 29.34
CA PHE A 827 -56.55 -17.94 29.89
C PHE A 827 -55.12 -17.41 29.97
N ASN A 828 -54.64 -17.17 31.19
CA ASN A 828 -53.32 -16.60 31.48
C ASN A 828 -52.48 -17.46 32.43
N SER A 829 -53.06 -18.48 33.09
CA SER A 829 -52.37 -19.28 34.10
C SER A 829 -51.28 -20.19 33.52
N LYS A 830 -51.52 -20.76 32.32
CA LYS A 830 -50.58 -21.65 31.62
C LYS A 830 -49.78 -20.86 30.59
N LYS A 831 -48.46 -21.04 30.58
CA LYS A 831 -47.52 -20.28 29.73
C LYS A 831 -46.39 -21.16 29.20
N PHE A 832 -45.71 -20.71 28.16
CA PHE A 832 -44.44 -21.25 27.68
C PHE A 832 -43.44 -20.12 27.43
N PHE A 833 -42.15 -20.47 27.40
CA PHE A 833 -41.03 -19.55 27.22
C PHE A 833 -40.35 -19.79 25.87
N LEU A 834 -40.07 -18.72 25.13
CA LEU A 834 -39.47 -18.78 23.81
C LEU A 834 -38.37 -17.73 23.69
N LEU A 835 -37.11 -18.15 23.66
CA LEU A 835 -35.93 -17.28 23.68
C LEU A 835 -34.97 -17.57 22.52
N GLY A 836 -34.08 -16.61 22.26
CA GLY A 836 -33.05 -16.69 21.23
C GLY A 836 -33.43 -15.95 19.95
N SER A 837 -33.02 -16.47 18.79
CA SER A 837 -33.21 -15.89 17.47
C SER A 837 -34.60 -16.18 16.88
N VAL A 838 -35.59 -15.54 17.50
CA VAL A 838 -37.03 -15.56 17.15
C VAL A 838 -37.56 -14.13 17.16
N VAL A 839 -38.43 -13.79 16.20
CA VAL A 839 -38.83 -12.38 15.95
C VAL A 839 -39.52 -11.75 17.16
N GLN A 840 -40.33 -12.51 17.90
CA GLN A 840 -40.87 -12.11 19.20
C GLN A 840 -40.49 -13.13 20.27
N LYS A 841 -39.37 -12.88 20.95
CA LYS A 841 -38.95 -13.61 22.16
C LYS A 841 -39.69 -13.12 23.41
N GLY A 842 -40.00 -14.03 24.33
CA GLY A 842 -40.67 -13.71 25.58
C GLY A 842 -41.47 -14.88 26.17
N VAL A 843 -42.51 -14.51 26.93
CA VAL A 843 -43.44 -15.44 27.59
C VAL A 843 -44.79 -15.39 26.87
N PHE A 844 -45.32 -16.55 26.49
CA PHE A 844 -46.57 -16.67 25.72
C PHE A 844 -47.60 -17.50 26.49
N THR A 845 -48.89 -17.16 26.39
CA THR A 845 -49.97 -17.90 27.06
C THR A 845 -50.42 -19.13 26.26
N LEU A 846 -50.77 -20.18 26.99
CA LEU A 846 -51.30 -21.45 26.48
C LEU A 846 -52.83 -21.45 26.58
N ASP A 847 -53.46 -20.63 25.75
CA ASP A 847 -54.92 -20.43 25.68
C ASP A 847 -55.67 -21.57 24.96
N ARG A 848 -54.96 -22.38 24.18
CA ARG A 848 -55.48 -23.51 23.38
C ARG A 848 -54.36 -24.52 23.10
N PRO A 849 -54.67 -25.75 22.66
CA PRO A 849 -53.66 -26.70 22.19
C PRO A 849 -52.70 -26.05 21.18
N THR A 850 -51.40 -26.10 21.46
CA THR A 850 -50.37 -25.39 20.70
C THR A 850 -49.13 -26.29 20.57
N THR A 851 -48.59 -26.40 19.37
CA THR A 851 -47.38 -27.17 19.01
C THR A 851 -46.18 -26.25 18.73
N ILE A 852 -44.98 -26.82 18.55
CA ILE A 852 -43.75 -26.07 18.27
C ILE A 852 -43.91 -25.12 17.06
N ILE A 853 -44.47 -25.60 15.94
CA ILE A 853 -44.69 -24.76 14.75
C ILE A 853 -45.65 -23.60 15.06
N GLU A 854 -46.74 -23.87 15.77
CA GLU A 854 -47.74 -22.85 16.12
C GLU A 854 -47.19 -21.82 17.13
N ALA A 855 -46.29 -22.24 18.02
CA ALA A 855 -45.58 -21.36 18.95
C ALA A 855 -44.65 -20.38 18.22
N ILE A 856 -43.88 -20.86 17.24
CA ILE A 856 -43.03 -19.99 16.41
C ILE A 856 -43.88 -19.09 15.50
N ALA A 857 -45.02 -19.57 14.99
CA ALA A 857 -45.95 -18.75 14.22
C ALA A 857 -46.54 -17.60 15.07
N ARG A 858 -46.92 -17.85 16.33
CA ARG A 858 -47.29 -16.80 17.30
C ARG A 858 -46.16 -15.80 17.53
N ALA A 859 -44.92 -16.28 17.53
CA ALA A 859 -43.71 -15.47 17.66
C ALA A 859 -43.28 -14.71 16.39
N ARG A 860 -44.09 -14.77 15.31
CA ARG A 860 -43.83 -14.19 13.99
C ARG A 860 -42.63 -14.78 13.23
N GLY A 861 -42.25 -16.02 13.52
CA GLY A 861 -41.17 -16.73 12.83
C GLY A 861 -39.82 -16.69 13.53
N LEU A 862 -38.85 -17.37 12.91
CA LEU A 862 -37.44 -17.29 13.27
C LEU A 862 -36.86 -15.92 12.86
N GLU A 863 -35.86 -15.44 13.60
CA GLU A 863 -35.23 -14.16 13.31
C GLU A 863 -34.41 -14.25 12.00
N THR A 864 -34.52 -13.25 11.12
CA THR A 864 -33.84 -13.21 9.83
C THR A 864 -32.83 -12.07 9.75
N GLY A 865 -31.58 -12.41 9.42
CA GLY A 865 -30.52 -11.43 9.13
C GLY A 865 -30.40 -11.12 7.64
N LEU A 866 -29.61 -10.08 7.33
CA LEU A 866 -29.20 -9.77 5.95
C LEU A 866 -27.81 -10.36 5.68
N GLN A 867 -27.73 -11.29 4.73
CA GLN A 867 -26.47 -11.88 4.26
C GLN A 867 -26.41 -11.75 2.74
N ASP A 868 -25.37 -11.07 2.22
CA ASP A 868 -25.16 -10.84 0.79
C ASP A 868 -26.38 -10.29 0.03
N ARG A 869 -27.13 -9.39 0.70
CA ARG A 869 -28.42 -8.78 0.29
C ARG A 869 -29.64 -9.71 0.27
N ASN A 870 -29.48 -10.98 0.61
CA ASN A 870 -30.59 -11.91 0.85
C ASN A 870 -31.01 -11.88 2.34
N LEU A 871 -32.27 -12.21 2.60
CA LEU A 871 -32.74 -12.53 3.95
C LEU A 871 -32.43 -14.01 4.23
N VAL A 872 -31.81 -14.29 5.37
CA VAL A 872 -31.43 -15.64 5.82
C VAL A 872 -31.84 -15.81 7.29
N GLU A 873 -32.43 -16.94 7.65
CA GLU A 873 -32.76 -17.27 9.03
C GLU A 873 -31.48 -17.43 9.86
N ILE A 874 -31.36 -16.73 10.99
CA ILE A 874 -30.15 -16.73 11.83
C ILE A 874 -30.26 -17.64 13.06
N ALA A 875 -31.20 -18.59 13.08
CA ALA A 875 -31.36 -19.56 14.16
C ALA A 875 -30.62 -20.88 13.85
N ASP A 876 -29.82 -21.38 14.79
CA ASP A 876 -29.16 -22.68 14.67
C ASP A 876 -30.12 -23.83 15.05
N LEU A 877 -30.77 -24.40 14.04
CA LEU A 877 -31.71 -25.51 14.22
C LEU A 877 -31.06 -26.81 14.73
N GLN A 878 -29.73 -26.98 14.60
CA GLN A 878 -29.02 -28.16 15.11
C GLN A 878 -28.73 -28.03 16.61
N ARG A 879 -28.52 -26.80 17.10
CA ARG A 879 -28.31 -26.50 18.53
C ARG A 879 -29.57 -26.07 19.28
N THR A 880 -30.66 -25.78 18.57
CA THR A 880 -31.98 -25.50 19.15
C THR A 880 -32.46 -26.63 20.07
N PHE A 881 -33.18 -26.28 21.14
CA PHE A 881 -33.76 -27.27 22.04
C PHE A 881 -35.03 -26.83 22.75
N LEU A 882 -35.81 -27.84 23.15
CA LEU A 882 -36.93 -27.76 24.08
C LEU A 882 -36.48 -28.37 25.43
N VAL A 883 -36.77 -27.68 26.54
CA VAL A 883 -36.69 -28.22 27.91
C VAL A 883 -38.11 -28.31 28.47
N ARG A 884 -38.41 -29.46 29.10
CA ARG A 884 -39.68 -29.75 29.79
C ARG A 884 -39.37 -30.35 31.15
N HIS A 885 -39.96 -29.82 32.22
CA HIS A 885 -39.73 -30.28 33.61
C HIS A 885 -38.23 -30.43 33.97
N GLY A 886 -37.39 -29.52 33.46
CA GLY A 886 -35.93 -29.51 33.65
C GLY A 886 -35.13 -30.46 32.76
N GLN A 887 -35.76 -31.28 31.92
CA GLN A 887 -35.10 -32.25 31.03
C GLN A 887 -35.14 -31.78 29.56
N ARG A 888 -34.05 -32.00 28.81
CA ARG A 888 -34.00 -31.67 27.36
C ARG A 888 -34.78 -32.72 26.56
N MET A 889 -35.82 -32.27 25.85
CA MET A 889 -36.63 -33.11 24.98
C MET A 889 -35.87 -33.43 23.68
N SER A 890 -35.94 -34.68 23.23
CA SER A 890 -35.38 -35.13 21.96
C SER A 890 -36.28 -34.72 20.79
N VAL A 891 -36.07 -33.51 20.25
CA VAL A 891 -36.75 -32.98 19.07
C VAL A 891 -35.72 -32.57 18.03
N ASP A 892 -35.87 -33.04 16.80
CA ASP A 892 -35.03 -32.67 15.66
C ASP A 892 -35.64 -31.49 14.89
N PHE A 893 -35.22 -30.27 15.25
CA PHE A 893 -35.71 -29.04 14.66
C PHE A 893 -35.27 -28.87 13.19
N GLU A 894 -34.14 -29.45 12.77
CA GLU A 894 -33.71 -29.42 11.38
C GLU A 894 -34.66 -30.24 10.49
N LYS A 895 -35.01 -31.46 10.92
CA LYS A 895 -36.02 -32.29 10.25
C LYS A 895 -37.39 -31.60 10.24
N LEU A 896 -37.79 -30.99 11.36
CA LEU A 896 -39.09 -30.31 11.49
C LEU A 896 -39.25 -29.16 10.47
N PHE A 897 -38.28 -28.24 10.41
CA PHE A 897 -38.39 -27.02 9.61
C PHE A 897 -37.83 -27.12 8.20
N LEU A 898 -36.67 -27.76 7.99
CA LEU A 898 -36.05 -27.83 6.66
C LEU A 898 -36.52 -29.04 5.84
N ARG A 899 -37.04 -30.09 6.49
CA ARG A 899 -37.44 -31.35 5.84
C ARG A 899 -38.94 -31.66 5.96
N GLY A 900 -39.69 -30.82 6.69
CA GLY A 900 -41.15 -30.95 6.85
C GLY A 900 -41.60 -32.14 7.70
N ASP A 901 -40.73 -32.71 8.54
CA ASP A 901 -41.03 -33.89 9.35
C ASP A 901 -41.92 -33.54 10.55
N LEU A 902 -43.23 -33.58 10.34
CA LEU A 902 -44.24 -33.32 11.36
C LEU A 902 -44.22 -34.32 12.53
N SER A 903 -43.47 -35.44 12.47
CA SER A 903 -43.27 -36.32 13.62
C SER A 903 -42.54 -35.62 14.78
N GLN A 904 -41.77 -34.57 14.46
CA GLN A 904 -41.04 -33.74 15.41
C GLN A 904 -41.89 -32.59 16.00
N ASN A 905 -43.12 -32.37 15.53
CA ASN A 905 -43.96 -31.25 15.98
C ASN A 905 -44.67 -31.55 17.31
N VAL A 906 -43.90 -31.59 18.41
CA VAL A 906 -44.39 -31.93 19.76
C VAL A 906 -45.40 -30.87 20.27
N PRO A 907 -46.51 -31.26 20.92
CA PRO A 907 -47.41 -30.33 21.62
C PRO A 907 -46.75 -29.78 22.89
N LEU A 908 -46.90 -28.47 23.13
CA LEU A 908 -46.30 -27.81 24.29
C LEU A 908 -47.07 -28.07 25.60
N GLU A 909 -46.33 -28.07 26.70
CA GLU A 909 -46.79 -28.12 28.09
C GLU A 909 -46.55 -26.78 28.82
N PRO A 910 -47.24 -26.50 29.94
CA PRO A 910 -46.92 -25.37 30.79
C PRO A 910 -45.46 -25.43 31.24
N ASP A 911 -44.83 -24.26 31.27
CA ASP A 911 -43.43 -24.06 31.65
C ASP A 911 -42.40 -24.76 30.75
N ASP A 912 -42.82 -25.21 29.55
CA ASP A 912 -41.91 -25.54 28.46
C ASP A 912 -41.04 -24.34 28.08
N TYR A 913 -39.76 -24.62 27.85
CA TYR A 913 -38.75 -23.63 27.49
C TYR A 913 -38.11 -24.00 26.15
N LEU A 914 -38.29 -23.14 25.14
CA LEU A 914 -37.66 -23.27 23.83
C LEU A 914 -36.55 -22.25 23.67
N TYR A 915 -35.37 -22.70 23.26
CA TYR A 915 -34.22 -21.85 22.98
C TYR A 915 -33.68 -22.10 21.57
N PHE A 916 -33.67 -21.03 20.78
CA PHE A 916 -33.14 -20.97 19.42
C PHE A 916 -31.81 -20.19 19.47
N PRO A 917 -30.65 -20.84 19.70
CA PRO A 917 -29.38 -20.14 19.68
C PRO A 917 -29.17 -19.43 18.33
N PRO A 918 -28.56 -18.23 18.33
CA PRO A 918 -28.13 -17.62 17.07
C PRO A 918 -27.12 -18.55 16.39
N ALA A 919 -27.12 -18.54 15.07
CA ALA A 919 -26.12 -19.20 14.26
C ALA A 919 -24.72 -18.75 14.68
N ASP A 920 -23.89 -19.70 15.14
CA ASP A 920 -22.44 -19.50 15.15
C ASP A 920 -22.03 -19.36 13.68
N LEU A 921 -21.96 -18.11 13.21
CA LEU A 921 -21.48 -17.78 11.88
C LEU A 921 -20.05 -18.30 11.79
N LYS A 922 -19.90 -19.42 11.10
CA LYS A 922 -18.60 -19.95 10.72
C LYS A 922 -17.99 -18.89 9.81
N GLU A 923 -16.92 -18.25 10.26
CA GLU A 923 -16.26 -17.16 9.54
C GLU A 923 -14.89 -17.58 9.03
N VAL A 924 -14.44 -16.91 7.99
CA VAL A 924 -13.04 -16.87 7.51
C VAL A 924 -12.55 -15.44 7.65
N TYR A 925 -11.35 -15.25 8.19
CA TYR A 925 -10.74 -13.94 8.39
C TYR A 925 -9.83 -13.60 7.22
N VAL A 926 -10.14 -12.56 6.42
CA VAL A 926 -9.32 -12.13 5.27
C VAL A 926 -8.57 -10.85 5.62
N LEU A 927 -7.24 -10.94 5.68
CA LEU A 927 -6.35 -9.91 6.22
C LEU A 927 -5.18 -9.60 5.27
N GLY A 928 -4.53 -8.46 5.50
CA GLY A 928 -3.39 -8.00 4.71
C GLY A 928 -3.82 -7.26 3.43
N GLU A 929 -3.10 -7.49 2.34
CA GLU A 929 -3.17 -6.73 1.08
C GLU A 929 -4.35 -7.13 0.17
N VAL A 930 -5.56 -7.00 0.73
CA VAL A 930 -6.85 -7.07 0.01
C VAL A 930 -7.55 -5.70 0.07
N ARG A 931 -8.46 -5.42 -0.88
CA ARG A 931 -9.09 -4.09 -0.97
C ARG A 931 -9.95 -3.72 0.24
N THR A 932 -10.65 -4.69 0.84
CA THR A 932 -11.41 -4.49 2.08
C THR A 932 -11.14 -5.63 3.07
N PRO A 933 -10.13 -5.56 3.94
CA PRO A 933 -9.91 -6.58 4.98
C PRO A 933 -11.17 -6.79 5.84
N GLY A 934 -11.32 -7.97 6.44
CA GLY A 934 -12.45 -8.31 7.32
C GLY A 934 -12.91 -9.76 7.22
N VAL A 935 -14.02 -10.06 7.87
CA VAL A 935 -14.66 -11.39 7.88
C VAL A 935 -15.41 -11.70 6.59
N VAL A 936 -15.49 -12.99 6.27
CA VAL A 936 -16.34 -13.57 5.21
C VAL A 936 -17.07 -14.79 5.79
N PRO A 937 -18.39 -14.93 5.61
CA PRO A 937 -19.11 -16.12 6.05
C PRO A 937 -18.64 -17.37 5.28
N TYR A 938 -18.49 -18.47 6.01
CA TYR A 938 -18.04 -19.76 5.50
C TYR A 938 -19.21 -20.56 4.90
N THR A 939 -18.95 -21.18 3.76
CA THR A 939 -19.82 -22.14 3.09
C THR A 939 -19.01 -23.37 2.67
N PRO A 940 -19.62 -24.55 2.40
CA PRO A 940 -18.90 -25.74 1.92
C PRO A 940 -18.19 -25.61 0.56
N VAL A 941 -18.35 -24.46 -0.12
CA VAL A 941 -17.66 -24.13 -1.38
C VAL A 941 -16.63 -23.01 -1.22
N THR A 942 -16.48 -22.44 -0.02
CA THR A 942 -15.59 -21.30 0.25
C THR A 942 -14.12 -21.66 0.03
N SER A 943 -13.43 -20.82 -0.74
CA SER A 943 -12.05 -21.04 -1.21
C SER A 943 -11.21 -19.76 -1.14
N THR A 944 -9.88 -19.91 -1.30
CA THR A 944 -8.91 -18.84 -1.02
C THR A 944 -9.05 -17.65 -1.97
N LEU A 945 -9.15 -17.86 -3.29
CA LEU A 945 -9.47 -16.76 -4.20
C LEU A 945 -10.92 -16.30 -4.05
N GLY A 946 -11.85 -17.20 -3.68
CA GLY A 946 -13.26 -16.87 -3.46
C GLY A 946 -13.45 -15.80 -2.37
N VAL A 947 -12.84 -15.98 -1.19
CA VAL A 947 -12.93 -15.00 -0.10
C VAL A 947 -12.19 -13.70 -0.41
N ILE A 948 -11.04 -13.78 -1.10
CA ILE A 948 -10.28 -12.59 -1.52
C ILE A 948 -11.10 -11.78 -2.54
N ALA A 949 -11.77 -12.43 -3.50
CA ALA A 949 -12.63 -11.77 -4.48
C ALA A 949 -13.87 -11.13 -3.80
N ALA A 950 -14.50 -11.81 -2.85
CA ALA A 950 -15.60 -11.27 -2.05
C ALA A 950 -15.19 -10.01 -1.25
N ARG A 951 -13.92 -9.93 -0.83
CA ARG A 951 -13.30 -8.75 -0.17
C ARG A 951 -12.66 -7.76 -1.16
N GLY A 952 -13.23 -7.67 -2.36
CA GLY A 952 -12.86 -6.69 -3.40
C GLY A 952 -11.58 -7.03 -4.18
N GLY A 953 -11.00 -8.20 -3.96
CA GLY A 953 -9.76 -8.64 -4.59
C GLY A 953 -8.48 -8.08 -3.95
N PHE A 954 -7.36 -8.40 -4.57
CA PHE A 954 -6.02 -7.95 -4.16
C PHE A 954 -5.83 -6.42 -4.31
N THR A 955 -4.96 -5.84 -3.48
CA THR A 955 -4.34 -4.53 -3.78
C THR A 955 -3.21 -4.70 -4.80
N ASP A 956 -2.75 -3.60 -5.39
CA ASP A 956 -1.60 -3.59 -6.32
C ASP A 956 -0.26 -3.83 -5.60
N ARG A 957 -0.27 -3.73 -4.27
CA ARG A 957 0.85 -4.06 -3.37
C ARG A 957 0.93 -5.56 -3.07
N ALA A 958 -0.11 -6.35 -3.35
CA ALA A 958 -0.26 -7.73 -2.88
C ALA A 958 0.70 -8.73 -3.52
N TRP A 959 1.29 -9.62 -2.71
CA TRP A 959 2.13 -10.72 -3.17
C TRP A 959 1.28 -11.94 -3.57
N LYS A 960 0.63 -11.85 -4.73
CA LYS A 960 -0.28 -12.89 -5.27
C LYS A 960 0.33 -14.31 -5.35
N LYS A 961 1.66 -14.45 -5.31
CA LYS A 961 2.40 -15.73 -5.30
C LYS A 961 2.54 -16.38 -3.92
N LYS A 962 2.31 -15.64 -2.83
CA LYS A 962 2.51 -16.13 -1.45
C LYS A 962 1.39 -15.63 -0.54
N ILE A 963 0.21 -16.23 -0.71
CA ILE A 963 -0.89 -16.10 0.23
C ILE A 963 -0.64 -17.09 1.37
N LEU A 964 -0.73 -16.63 2.62
CA LEU A 964 -0.63 -17.46 3.80
C LEU A 964 -2.03 -17.81 4.29
N ILE A 965 -2.25 -19.05 4.70
CA ILE A 965 -3.48 -19.50 5.36
C ILE A 965 -3.06 -20.09 6.70
N VAL A 966 -3.64 -19.58 7.79
CA VAL A 966 -3.38 -20.05 9.15
C VAL A 966 -4.61 -20.77 9.67
N ARG A 967 -4.42 -21.99 10.19
CA ARG A 967 -5.49 -22.89 10.65
C ARG A 967 -5.20 -23.40 12.06
N GLY A 968 -6.25 -23.78 12.78
CA GLY A 968 -6.14 -24.37 14.12
C GLY A 968 -6.08 -23.33 15.23
N SER A 969 -5.40 -23.67 16.34
CA SER A 969 -5.30 -22.81 17.52
C SER A 969 -4.10 -21.87 17.43
N LEU A 970 -4.22 -20.66 17.97
CA LEU A 970 -3.11 -19.69 18.06
C LEU A 970 -1.86 -20.25 18.76
N ASN A 971 -2.02 -21.27 19.60
CA ASN A 971 -0.92 -21.93 20.32
C ASN A 971 -0.16 -22.95 19.46
N GLN A 972 -0.79 -23.51 18.42
CA GLN A 972 -0.21 -24.46 17.47
C GLN A 972 -0.84 -24.22 16.08
N PRO A 973 -0.45 -23.13 15.38
CA PRO A 973 -1.02 -22.78 14.09
C PRO A 973 -0.43 -23.63 12.96
N GLU A 974 -1.28 -24.37 12.25
CA GLU A 974 -0.92 -24.93 10.94
C GLU A 974 -0.85 -23.79 9.92
N THR A 975 0.14 -23.84 9.01
CA THR A 975 0.31 -22.81 7.98
C THR A 975 0.44 -23.40 6.58
N PHE A 976 -0.42 -22.98 5.68
CA PHE A 976 -0.42 -23.35 4.26
C PHE A 976 -0.02 -22.15 3.41
N VAL A 977 0.71 -22.39 2.32
CA VAL A 977 1.13 -21.35 1.37
C VAL A 977 0.49 -21.64 0.02
N VAL A 978 -0.26 -20.66 -0.51
CA VAL A 978 -1.00 -20.77 -1.77
C VAL A 978 -0.50 -19.73 -2.77
N ASP A 979 -0.12 -20.20 -3.97
CA ASP A 979 0.17 -19.32 -5.11
C ASP A 979 -1.16 -19.00 -5.83
N GLY A 980 -1.79 -17.89 -5.42
CA GLY A 980 -3.00 -17.38 -6.06
C GLY A 980 -2.78 -16.94 -7.52
N SER A 981 -1.54 -16.69 -7.96
CA SER A 981 -1.26 -16.40 -9.38
C SER A 981 -1.30 -17.66 -10.24
N ALA A 982 -0.88 -18.81 -9.70
CA ALA A 982 -1.04 -20.10 -10.37
C ALA A 982 -2.52 -20.50 -10.48
N VAL A 983 -3.31 -20.28 -9.42
CA VAL A 983 -4.77 -20.54 -9.43
C VAL A 983 -5.50 -19.59 -10.40
N LEU A 984 -5.20 -18.28 -10.38
CA LEU A 984 -5.74 -17.31 -11.36
C LEU A 984 -5.37 -17.66 -12.81
N SER A 985 -4.25 -18.36 -13.03
CA SER A 985 -3.81 -18.82 -14.35
C SER A 985 -4.35 -20.22 -14.71
N ALA A 986 -5.25 -20.79 -13.92
CA ALA A 986 -5.78 -22.16 -14.03
C ALA A 986 -4.71 -23.28 -14.03
N LEU A 987 -3.52 -23.01 -13.51
CA LEU A 987 -2.42 -24.00 -13.38
C LEU A 987 -2.59 -24.89 -12.15
N THR A 988 -3.31 -24.43 -11.14
CA THR A 988 -3.61 -25.14 -9.90
C THR A 988 -5.06 -24.93 -9.49
N LYS A 989 -5.62 -25.88 -8.72
CA LYS A 989 -6.97 -25.78 -8.15
C LYS A 989 -6.97 -24.85 -6.94
N ASP A 990 -8.01 -24.03 -6.77
CA ASP A 990 -8.14 -23.15 -5.60
C ASP A 990 -8.23 -23.95 -4.30
N PHE A 991 -7.56 -23.44 -3.26
CA PHE A 991 -7.47 -24.10 -1.95
C PHE A 991 -8.75 -23.86 -1.16
N ARG A 992 -9.36 -24.94 -0.65
CA ARG A 992 -10.59 -24.89 0.16
C ARG A 992 -10.27 -24.54 1.61
N LEU A 993 -11.06 -23.61 2.14
CA LEU A 993 -10.91 -23.14 3.51
C LEU A 993 -11.78 -23.95 4.47
N GLU A 994 -11.57 -23.74 5.75
CA GLU A 994 -12.34 -24.29 6.87
C GLU A 994 -12.80 -23.16 7.81
N PRO A 995 -13.79 -23.42 8.69
CA PRO A 995 -14.22 -22.44 9.68
C PRO A 995 -13.06 -21.96 10.57
N ARG A 996 -12.94 -20.63 10.71
CA ARG A 996 -11.91 -19.90 11.44
C ARG A 996 -10.51 -19.89 10.80
N ASP A 997 -10.36 -20.34 9.55
CA ASP A 997 -9.13 -20.08 8.78
C ASP A 997 -8.87 -18.56 8.66
N ILE A 998 -7.59 -18.17 8.78
CA ILE A 998 -7.11 -16.81 8.56
C ILE A 998 -6.34 -16.77 7.25
N VAL A 999 -6.91 -16.14 6.22
CA VAL A 999 -6.26 -15.88 4.93
C VAL A 999 -5.53 -14.55 5.01
N TYR A 1000 -4.20 -14.59 5.07
CA TYR A 1000 -3.34 -13.41 5.15
C TYR A 1000 -2.56 -13.20 3.84
N VAL A 1001 -2.79 -12.05 3.19
CA VAL A 1001 -2.10 -11.66 1.95
C VAL A 1001 -0.94 -10.73 2.29
N HIS A 1002 0.30 -11.21 2.11
CA HIS A 1002 1.50 -10.38 2.28
C HIS A 1002 1.64 -9.30 1.21
N TYR A 1003 2.39 -8.26 1.54
CA TYR A 1003 2.88 -7.26 0.59
C TYR A 1003 4.02 -7.81 -0.28
N ARG A 1004 4.14 -7.31 -1.51
CA ARG A 1004 5.20 -7.70 -2.45
C ARG A 1004 6.58 -7.26 -1.91
N PRO A 1005 7.64 -8.08 -2.07
CA PRO A 1005 8.99 -7.66 -1.70
C PRO A 1005 9.35 -6.31 -2.31
N TRP A 1006 10.13 -5.52 -1.57
CA TRP A 1006 10.63 -4.19 -1.97
C TRP A 1006 9.60 -3.06 -2.11
N ILE A 1007 8.29 -3.27 -1.95
CA ILE A 1007 7.27 -2.20 -2.06
C ILE A 1007 7.61 -0.95 -1.23
N ARG A 1008 8.09 -1.12 0.02
CA ARG A 1008 8.47 0.01 0.88
C ARG A 1008 9.65 0.80 0.33
N ALA A 1009 10.56 0.16 -0.41
CA ALA A 1009 11.68 0.85 -1.05
C ALA A 1009 11.23 1.60 -2.30
N GLU A 1010 10.29 1.04 -3.07
CA GLU A 1010 9.61 1.72 -4.18
C GLU A 1010 8.84 2.95 -3.68
N GLU A 1011 8.03 2.81 -2.63
CA GLU A 1011 7.27 3.90 -2.00
C GLU A 1011 8.18 4.98 -1.40
N LEU A 1012 9.28 4.61 -0.75
CA LEU A 1012 10.25 5.56 -0.22
C LEU A 1012 11.01 6.28 -1.35
N LEU A 1013 11.26 5.61 -2.48
CA LEU A 1013 11.86 6.23 -3.66
C LEU A 1013 10.89 7.23 -4.30
N ASP A 1014 9.64 6.85 -4.56
CA ASP A 1014 8.62 7.76 -5.10
C ASP A 1014 8.34 8.94 -4.15
N THR A 1015 8.29 8.69 -2.84
CA THR A 1015 8.14 9.75 -1.84
C THR A 1015 9.36 10.67 -1.81
N ALA A 1016 10.58 10.14 -1.89
CA ALA A 1016 11.81 10.93 -1.94
C ALA A 1016 11.93 11.72 -3.25
N VAL A 1017 11.54 11.15 -4.40
CA VAL A 1017 11.51 11.83 -5.70
C VAL A 1017 10.42 12.92 -5.70
N SER A 1018 9.23 12.64 -5.19
CA SER A 1018 8.14 13.62 -5.07
C SER A 1018 8.52 14.76 -4.12
N ALA A 1019 9.10 14.46 -2.95
CA ALA A 1019 9.61 15.46 -2.02
C ALA A 1019 10.79 16.25 -2.60
N PHE A 1020 11.70 15.62 -3.35
CA PHE A 1020 12.79 16.29 -4.06
C PHE A 1020 12.26 17.22 -5.15
N VAL A 1021 11.28 16.78 -5.96
CA VAL A 1021 10.65 17.60 -7.00
C VAL A 1021 9.87 18.76 -6.38
N GLN A 1022 9.10 18.53 -5.31
CA GLN A 1022 8.43 19.60 -4.58
C GLN A 1022 9.43 20.59 -3.97
N ALA A 1023 10.50 20.12 -3.32
CA ALA A 1023 11.56 20.97 -2.77
C ALA A 1023 12.30 21.75 -3.87
N ALA A 1024 12.62 21.11 -4.99
CA ALA A 1024 13.25 21.76 -6.14
C ALA A 1024 12.33 22.82 -6.78
N VAL A 1025 11.04 22.52 -6.97
CA VAL A 1025 10.04 23.47 -7.47
C VAL A 1025 9.86 24.63 -6.49
N ILE A 1026 9.77 24.38 -5.18
CA ILE A 1026 9.66 25.45 -4.15
C ILE A 1026 10.93 26.31 -4.12
N THR A 1027 12.12 25.70 -4.24
CA THR A 1027 13.41 26.42 -4.25
C THR A 1027 13.60 27.22 -5.54
N TRP A 1028 13.10 26.73 -6.68
CA TRP A 1028 13.17 27.39 -7.98
C TRP A 1028 12.16 28.54 -8.09
N THR A 1029 10.89 28.30 -7.74
CA THR A 1029 9.82 29.31 -7.76
C THR A 1029 9.97 30.37 -6.65
N GLY A 1030 10.45 29.98 -5.46
CA GLY A 1030 10.88 30.90 -4.42
C GLY A 1030 12.23 31.57 -4.70
N GLY A 1031 12.97 31.10 -5.71
CA GLY A 1031 14.31 31.58 -6.07
C GLY A 1031 14.29 32.79 -7.01
N HIS A 1032 13.56 32.74 -8.13
CA HIS A 1032 13.66 33.72 -9.22
C HIS A 1032 12.31 34.07 -9.88
N VAL A 1033 11.43 34.81 -9.17
CA VAL A 1033 10.37 35.63 -9.81
C VAL A 1033 10.32 37.02 -9.19
N GLY A 1034 11.27 37.88 -9.58
CA GLY A 1034 11.08 39.33 -9.48
C GLY A 1034 10.08 39.82 -10.55
N PRO A 1035 9.39 40.96 -10.36
CA PRO A 1035 8.34 41.41 -11.27
C PRO A 1035 8.92 41.94 -12.59
N LEU A 1036 9.13 41.03 -13.55
CA LEU A 1036 9.67 41.31 -14.88
C LEU A 1036 8.60 41.62 -15.95
N ILE A 1037 7.37 41.89 -15.51
CA ILE A 1037 6.34 42.56 -16.32
C ILE A 1037 5.97 43.86 -15.61
N ARG A 1038 6.60 44.97 -16.03
CA ARG A 1038 6.06 46.31 -15.88
C ARG A 1038 5.42 46.68 -17.21
N HIS A 1039 4.30 47.40 -17.15
CA HIS A 1039 3.36 47.66 -18.24
C HIS A 1039 2.53 46.42 -18.67
N PRO A 1040 1.19 46.45 -18.52
CA PRO A 1040 0.33 45.49 -19.22
C PRO A 1040 0.28 45.87 -20.70
N ILE A 1041 0.48 44.89 -21.58
CA ILE A 1041 0.30 45.09 -23.03
C ILE A 1041 -1.14 44.75 -23.39
N ILE A 1042 -1.97 45.80 -23.37
CA ILE A 1042 -3.18 46.00 -24.18
C ILE A 1042 -4.42 45.15 -23.82
N GLU A 1043 -5.51 45.90 -23.58
CA GLU A 1043 -6.96 45.64 -23.77
C GLU A 1043 -7.49 44.20 -23.66
#